data_AF-A0A138AJ30-F1
#
_entry.id   AF-A0A138AJ30-F1
#
_cell.length_a   1.000
_cell.length_b   1.000
_cell.length_c   1.000
_cell.angle_alpha   90.00
_cell.angle_beta   90.00
_cell.angle_gamma   90.00
#
_symmetry.space_group_name_H-M   'P 1'
#
loop_
_entity.id
_entity.type
_entity.pdbx_description
1 polymer ?
#
loop_
_entity_poly.entity_id
_entity_poly.type
_entity_poly.pdbx_seq_one_letter_code
_entity_poly.pdbx_strand_id
1 'polypeptide(L)'
;MTSIAMAQNGSRVGGWVVNTATDTIQGSGDINGDGREELLVTSDWGLGLLSFNGRLTTLMLAPNGTRFGQWLLNTADNNFVAIADFTGAGRAQVLVTSPWGLAVLGWIGGALTTVTAIPNGIDLGGWRLDTTQDRIECVAYFDGRGVARILVNNQRGLAILGVDGSTLKAIAVVDDGADLGGWALDCHDNQLSLAADFYGYGRSDLLITGKSGIAIAGIDSGTLRTSVVVSNGTRLGQWLLNTRDNRFAIADLDGDGHDEIFVSSPWGVGVLARAGMNFESRATHPNGNALGAWTTSTSDADFIATPQTATAIILWHQHWHSAVDNTAAVLRTRGYKTIVTQSEDFGLTALRRVALTCRPSDRVFVYLATHGASARAYSDTGTEACDTHSILVGLPATDDPKGLGTEAWVDYGELRRIFERIAASGSELSVFDGSCTGGEASLAAIGQRYSALSTVAVFSPGATFTPDPSVLMNATARPASFGLWWSRQKVASLMTAQVPHRFPQKIYRNDETQINRASLFYRSAIDLYETIAGPWFFEDGRCELFKYVYGDKWSAFDHSKQAEFTVPLEQYLSNRLAPMTDLEPTIDDLRAVLTDTSIVARAAEVYAEFFPSSWQTMFGDLTWNIKTEPVRVSPWGTPIEPGRFTGTDGFHRLVRAVITGIDSLKTLCDEQIQLLRQLDVRVTPSIIHTQTVPISDPNTTRAASVLSQIEFSRAAEFEMQHIKSILRGMPRDLAGTPDYTRLVDALGELVSTEHVSLGTKDLAARIYAIQIASIPVKDHLLYELTIVEEAVSRATSRQTEPGDLVRF
;
A
#
# COMPACT_ATOMS: atom_id res chain seq x y z
N MET A 1 32.02 -23.23 8.36
CA MET A 1 32.12 -22.16 9.37
C MET A 1 32.20 -22.80 10.76
N THR A 2 33.12 -22.34 11.61
CA THR A 2 33.19 -22.73 13.02
C THR A 2 32.86 -21.51 13.88
N SER A 3 31.92 -21.65 14.81
CA SER A 3 31.61 -20.55 15.74
C SER A 3 32.80 -20.30 16.66
N ILE A 4 33.23 -19.04 16.77
CA ILE A 4 34.33 -18.61 17.65
C ILE A 4 33.84 -18.09 19.00
N ALA A 5 32.54 -17.77 19.12
CA ALA A 5 31.89 -17.35 20.36
C ALA A 5 30.36 -17.57 20.25
N MET A 6 29.75 -18.04 21.34
CA MET A 6 28.29 -18.10 21.48
C MET A 6 27.90 -17.67 22.89
N ALA A 7 26.79 -16.94 23.01
CA ALA A 7 26.19 -16.57 24.28
C ALA A 7 24.69 -16.84 24.23
N GLN A 8 24.13 -17.38 25.31
CA GLN A 8 22.70 -17.63 25.42
C GLN A 8 21.98 -16.31 25.73
N ASN A 9 20.77 -16.13 25.23
CA ASN A 9 19.92 -15.02 25.67
C ASN A 9 19.73 -15.05 27.20
N GLY A 10 19.87 -13.90 27.85
CA GLY A 10 19.90 -13.73 29.31
C GLY A 10 21.26 -14.02 29.97
N SER A 11 22.23 -14.56 29.23
CA SER A 11 23.57 -14.80 29.77
C SER A 11 24.41 -13.53 29.78
N ARG A 12 25.38 -13.49 30.70
CA ARG A 12 26.29 -12.36 30.85
C ARG A 12 27.56 -12.60 30.02
N VAL A 13 27.88 -11.65 29.16
CA VAL A 13 29.08 -11.60 28.33
C VAL A 13 29.95 -10.46 28.83
N GLY A 14 31.00 -10.80 29.59
CA GLY A 14 31.76 -9.82 30.36
C GLY A 14 30.86 -9.10 31.38
N GLY A 15 30.68 -7.80 31.18
CA GLY A 15 29.81 -6.92 31.96
C GLY A 15 28.39 -6.75 31.40
N TRP A 16 28.13 -7.20 30.17
CA TRP A 16 26.85 -6.99 29.48
C TRP A 16 25.93 -8.21 29.65
N VAL A 17 24.63 -8.00 29.85
CA VAL A 17 23.63 -9.09 29.84
C VAL A 17 23.00 -9.12 28.47
N VAL A 18 23.22 -10.20 27.72
CA VAL A 18 22.67 -10.37 26.38
C VAL A 18 21.16 -10.47 26.48
N ASN A 19 20.43 -9.56 25.84
CA ASN A 19 19.00 -9.62 25.68
C ASN A 19 18.64 -9.43 24.20
N THR A 20 18.41 -10.51 23.48
CA THR A 20 18.10 -10.49 22.03
C THR A 20 16.78 -9.77 21.71
N ALA A 21 15.95 -9.45 22.70
CA ALA A 21 14.72 -8.69 22.50
C ALA A 21 14.96 -7.16 22.47
N THR A 22 16.01 -6.67 23.12
CA THR A 22 16.26 -5.22 23.29
C THR A 22 17.63 -4.77 22.81
N ASP A 23 18.60 -5.69 22.77
CA ASP A 23 19.95 -5.39 22.36
C ASP A 23 20.03 -5.20 20.84
N THR A 24 20.76 -4.18 20.42
CA THR A 24 21.08 -3.91 19.03
C THR A 24 22.59 -3.85 18.87
N ILE A 25 23.14 -4.65 17.97
CA ILE A 25 24.55 -4.54 17.56
C ILE A 25 24.63 -3.41 16.53
N GLN A 26 25.35 -2.36 16.86
CA GLN A 26 25.44 -1.15 16.02
C GLN A 26 26.52 -1.27 14.94
N GLY A 27 27.58 -2.02 15.22
CA GLY A 27 28.70 -2.24 14.30
C GLY A 27 29.95 -2.75 15.04
N SER A 28 31.06 -2.84 14.31
CA SER A 28 32.37 -3.18 14.85
C SER A 28 33.48 -2.28 14.30
N GLY A 29 34.58 -2.17 15.03
CA GLY A 29 35.81 -1.51 14.58
C GLY A 29 36.89 -1.48 15.67
N ASP A 30 38.15 -1.31 15.28
CA ASP A 30 39.31 -1.24 16.21
C ASP A 30 39.33 0.10 16.96
N ILE A 31 38.43 0.23 17.93
CA ILE A 31 38.18 1.47 18.67
C ILE A 31 39.30 1.72 19.66
N ASN A 32 39.82 0.68 20.30
CA ASN A 32 40.87 0.80 21.30
C ASN A 32 42.29 0.93 20.68
N GLY A 33 42.49 0.53 19.42
CA GLY A 33 43.75 0.57 18.67
C GLY A 33 44.68 -0.62 18.90
N ASP A 34 44.17 -1.78 19.29
CA ASP A 34 44.94 -3.01 19.55
C ASP A 34 45.03 -3.94 18.34
N GLY A 35 44.47 -3.54 17.20
CA GLY A 35 44.42 -4.30 15.96
C GLY A 35 43.26 -5.30 15.90
N ARG A 36 42.32 -5.26 16.86
CA ARG A 36 41.12 -6.11 16.87
C ARG A 36 39.89 -5.24 16.95
N GLU A 37 38.83 -5.68 16.30
CA GLU A 37 37.58 -4.94 16.34
C GLU A 37 36.79 -5.20 17.64
N GLU A 38 36.26 -4.12 18.21
CA GLU A 38 35.25 -4.16 19.25
C GLU A 38 33.84 -4.14 18.67
N LEU A 39 32.92 -4.85 19.31
CA LEU A 39 31.49 -4.76 19.04
C LEU A 39 30.85 -3.64 19.86
N LEU A 40 30.12 -2.75 19.19
CA LEU A 40 29.27 -1.76 19.84
C LEU A 40 27.85 -2.30 19.99
N VAL A 41 27.36 -2.37 21.22
CA VAL A 41 26.02 -2.88 21.55
C VAL A 41 25.24 -1.81 22.31
N THR A 42 23.95 -1.66 22.01
CA THR A 42 23.05 -0.74 22.73
C THR A 42 21.79 -1.44 23.18
N SER A 43 21.16 -0.94 24.23
CA SER A 43 19.82 -1.33 24.67
C SER A 43 19.11 -0.14 25.32
N ASP A 44 17.90 -0.33 25.85
CA ASP A 44 17.17 0.68 26.62
C ASP A 44 17.93 1.11 27.90
N TRP A 45 18.88 0.29 28.37
CA TRP A 45 19.74 0.63 29.49
C TRP A 45 20.86 1.62 29.11
N GLY A 46 21.45 1.46 27.92
CA GLY A 46 22.61 2.24 27.50
C GLY A 46 23.47 1.53 26.47
N LEU A 47 24.79 1.71 26.56
CA LEU A 47 25.78 1.30 25.57
C LEU A 47 26.85 0.40 26.19
N GLY A 48 27.27 -0.62 25.46
CA GLY A 48 28.36 -1.52 25.79
C GLY A 48 29.37 -1.61 24.64
N LEU A 49 30.66 -1.59 24.98
CA LEU A 49 31.75 -1.84 24.04
C LEU A 49 32.41 -3.17 24.42
N LEU A 50 32.30 -4.18 23.56
CA LEU A 50 32.73 -5.55 23.82
C LEU A 50 33.96 -5.90 22.96
N SER A 51 35.01 -6.41 23.58
CA SER A 51 36.23 -6.86 22.89
C SER A 51 36.34 -8.38 22.91
N PHE A 52 36.86 -8.97 21.83
CA PHE A 52 37.06 -10.41 21.70
C PHE A 52 38.55 -10.80 21.72
N ASN A 53 38.94 -11.51 22.78
CA ASN A 53 40.26 -12.12 22.90
C ASN A 53 40.14 -13.56 23.41
N GLY A 54 39.60 -14.45 22.56
CA GLY A 54 39.26 -15.84 22.90
C GLY A 54 37.98 -16.00 23.72
N ARG A 55 37.51 -14.92 24.34
CA ARG A 55 36.15 -14.74 24.90
C ARG A 55 35.75 -13.28 24.74
N LEU A 56 34.45 -13.03 24.69
CA LEU A 56 33.90 -11.66 24.72
C LEU A 56 34.02 -11.09 26.14
N THR A 57 34.63 -9.91 26.25
CA THR A 57 34.80 -9.13 27.47
C THR A 57 34.31 -7.71 27.24
N THR A 58 34.11 -6.93 28.30
CA THR A 58 33.61 -5.56 28.18
C THR A 58 34.72 -4.57 28.44
N LEU A 59 34.95 -3.67 27.48
CA LEU A 59 35.86 -2.53 27.64
C LEU A 59 35.17 -1.36 28.34
N MET A 60 33.89 -1.12 28.02
CA MET A 60 33.13 -0.02 28.57
C MET A 60 31.65 -0.37 28.68
N LEU A 61 31.02 0.09 29.77
CA LEU A 61 29.57 0.12 29.96
C LEU A 61 29.17 1.54 30.32
N ALA A 62 28.17 2.08 29.63
CA ALA A 62 27.68 3.42 29.87
C ALA A 62 26.14 3.41 29.89
N PRO A 63 25.49 3.65 31.04
CA PRO A 63 24.04 3.80 31.06
C PRO A 63 23.61 5.09 30.34
N ASN A 64 22.35 5.14 29.89
CA ASN A 64 21.73 6.38 29.43
C ASN A 64 21.89 7.50 30.48
N GLY A 65 22.19 8.71 30.00
CA GLY A 65 22.58 9.85 30.84
C GLY A 65 24.10 10.00 31.06
N THR A 66 24.92 9.04 30.61
CA THR A 66 26.38 9.16 30.65
C THR A 66 26.86 10.24 29.67
N ARG A 67 27.79 11.10 30.10
CA ARG A 67 28.35 12.18 29.27
C ARG A 67 29.72 11.79 28.72
N PHE A 68 29.87 11.80 27.39
CA PHE A 68 31.13 11.53 26.68
C PHE A 68 31.82 12.83 26.25
N GLY A 69 32.12 13.71 27.20
CA GLY A 69 32.57 15.07 26.89
C GLY A 69 31.40 16.00 26.56
N GLN A 70 31.28 16.45 25.30
CA GLN A 70 30.17 17.33 24.91
C GLN A 70 28.87 16.57 24.65
N TRP A 71 28.96 15.29 24.28
CA TRP A 71 27.82 14.44 23.97
C TRP A 71 27.17 13.80 25.21
N LEU A 72 25.83 13.74 25.24
CA LEU A 72 25.05 13.03 26.27
C LEU A 72 24.46 11.76 25.65
N LEU A 73 24.80 10.60 26.19
CA LEU A 73 24.28 9.32 25.75
C LEU A 73 22.78 9.21 26.07
N ASN A 74 21.98 8.98 25.04
CA ASN A 74 20.58 8.59 25.17
C ASN A 74 20.20 7.64 24.04
N THR A 75 20.23 6.32 24.25
CA THR A 75 19.93 5.32 23.21
C THR A 75 18.50 5.41 22.67
N ALA A 76 17.60 6.15 23.33
CA ALA A 76 16.27 6.41 22.81
C ALA A 76 16.26 7.38 21.61
N ASP A 77 17.23 8.30 21.51
CA ASP A 77 17.32 9.31 20.45
C ASP A 77 18.67 9.40 19.74
N ASN A 78 19.70 8.72 20.25
CA ASN A 78 21.00 8.61 19.62
C ASN A 78 20.96 7.51 18.55
N ASN A 79 21.44 7.82 17.36
CA ASN A 79 21.63 6.86 16.28
C ASN A 79 23.14 6.64 16.05
N PHE A 80 23.62 5.40 16.18
CA PHE A 80 25.02 5.05 15.98
C PHE A 80 25.20 4.60 14.54
N VAL A 81 25.80 5.46 13.73
CA VAL A 81 25.67 5.38 12.27
C VAL A 81 26.80 4.57 11.65
N ALA A 82 28.04 4.79 12.10
CA ALA A 82 29.22 4.17 11.54
C ALA A 82 30.36 4.09 12.57
N ILE A 83 31.28 3.16 12.34
CA ILE A 83 32.53 3.01 13.11
C ILE A 83 33.68 2.96 12.11
N ALA A 84 34.54 3.97 12.11
CA ALA A 84 35.64 4.13 11.14
C ALA A 84 36.74 5.05 11.66
N ASP A 85 37.93 5.04 11.05
CA ASP A 85 39.00 5.98 11.39
C ASP A 85 38.76 7.35 10.73
N PHE A 86 38.05 8.23 11.45
CA PHE A 86 37.75 9.59 10.99
C PHE A 86 38.89 10.57 11.24
N THR A 87 39.91 10.19 12.01
CA THR A 87 41.01 11.08 12.41
C THR A 87 42.34 10.76 11.72
N GLY A 88 42.46 9.58 11.10
CA GLY A 88 43.70 9.08 10.50
C GLY A 88 44.70 8.59 11.55
N ALA A 89 44.23 8.29 12.77
CA ALA A 89 45.08 7.88 13.88
C ALA A 89 45.34 6.37 13.92
N GLY A 90 44.81 5.62 12.95
CA GLY A 90 44.89 4.16 12.88
C GLY A 90 43.97 3.46 13.88
N ARG A 91 42.98 4.17 14.45
CA ARG A 91 41.96 3.62 15.36
C ARG A 91 40.61 4.10 14.88
N ALA A 92 39.58 3.29 15.08
CA ALA A 92 38.23 3.68 14.76
C ALA A 92 37.62 4.63 15.81
N GLN A 93 36.69 5.47 15.37
CA GLN A 93 35.82 6.28 16.20
C GLN A 93 34.36 5.96 15.84
N VAL A 94 33.45 6.29 16.74
CA VAL A 94 32.00 6.06 16.59
C VAL A 94 31.33 7.34 16.14
N LEU A 95 30.64 7.30 15.00
CA LEU A 95 29.80 8.37 14.51
C LEU A 95 28.39 8.22 15.10
N VAL A 96 27.91 9.27 15.77
CA VAL A 96 26.59 9.29 16.41
C VAL A 96 25.82 10.55 16.00
N THR A 97 24.52 10.42 15.75
CA THR A 97 23.60 11.55 15.55
C THR A 97 22.47 11.52 16.58
N SER A 98 21.81 12.66 16.78
CA SER A 98 20.59 12.81 17.58
C SER A 98 19.84 14.05 17.12
N PRO A 99 18.60 14.31 17.59
CA PRO A 99 17.90 15.57 17.29
C PRO A 99 18.66 16.84 17.67
N TRP A 100 19.70 16.75 18.52
CA TRP A 100 20.57 17.87 18.84
C TRP A 100 21.62 18.15 17.76
N GLY A 101 22.16 17.12 17.08
CA GLY A 101 23.30 17.27 16.18
C GLY A 101 24.04 15.97 15.88
N LEU A 102 25.33 16.10 15.55
CA LEU A 102 26.23 15.01 15.16
C LEU A 102 27.51 15.04 16.01
N ALA A 103 28.02 13.88 16.39
CA ALA A 103 29.31 13.75 17.06
C ALA A 103 30.13 12.57 16.57
N VAL A 104 31.45 12.72 16.69
CA VAL A 104 32.43 11.63 16.53
C VAL A 104 33.06 11.37 17.91
N LEU A 105 32.93 10.14 18.40
CA LEU A 105 33.41 9.71 19.70
C LEU A 105 34.62 8.79 19.53
N GLY A 106 35.73 9.11 20.19
CA GLY A 106 36.96 8.32 20.14
C GLY A 106 37.36 7.76 21.49
N TRP A 107 38.18 6.72 21.48
CA TRP A 107 38.74 6.12 22.69
C TRP A 107 39.91 6.95 23.22
N ILE A 108 39.67 7.74 24.26
CA ILE A 108 40.66 8.65 24.85
C ILE A 108 40.70 8.42 26.36
N GLY A 109 41.88 8.14 26.90
CA GLY A 109 42.06 7.95 28.35
C GLY A 109 41.34 6.72 28.93
N GLY A 110 41.02 5.72 28.10
CA GLY A 110 40.35 4.49 28.54
C GLY A 110 38.81 4.56 28.53
N ALA A 111 38.23 5.55 27.87
CA ALA A 111 36.78 5.66 27.67
C ALA A 111 36.44 6.36 26.35
N LEU A 112 35.19 6.26 25.90
CA LEU A 112 34.69 7.08 24.80
C LEU A 112 34.58 8.55 25.22
N THR A 113 35.17 9.43 24.42
CA THR A 113 35.14 10.89 24.59
C THR A 113 34.88 11.55 23.24
N THR A 114 34.18 12.68 23.24
CA THR A 114 33.96 13.48 22.03
C THR A 114 35.28 13.93 21.40
N VAL A 115 35.50 13.60 20.13
CA VAL A 115 36.52 14.20 19.26
C VAL A 115 35.98 15.52 18.70
N THR A 116 34.76 15.47 18.16
CA THR A 116 34.01 16.66 17.73
C THR A 116 32.51 16.42 17.93
N ALA A 117 31.78 17.47 18.30
CA ALA A 117 30.32 17.45 18.42
C ALA A 117 29.77 18.79 17.94
N ILE A 118 28.86 18.73 16.98
CA ILE A 118 28.32 19.89 16.28
C ILE A 118 26.80 19.88 16.42
N PRO A 119 26.19 20.95 16.98
CA PRO A 119 24.74 21.07 17.01
C PRO A 119 24.15 21.35 15.63
N ASN A 120 22.88 21.01 15.44
CA ASN A 120 22.11 21.40 14.26
C ASN A 120 22.11 22.93 14.07
N GLY A 121 22.09 23.37 12.81
CA GLY A 121 22.09 24.77 12.40
C GLY A 121 23.47 25.38 12.15
N ILE A 122 24.56 24.68 12.47
CA ILE A 122 25.93 25.13 12.20
C ILE A 122 26.27 24.96 10.71
N ASP A 123 26.86 26.00 10.12
CA ASP A 123 27.43 25.96 8.78
C ASP A 123 28.82 25.34 8.81
N LEU A 124 29.00 24.27 8.02
CA LEU A 124 30.23 23.49 7.90
C LEU A 124 31.07 23.90 6.69
N GLY A 125 30.77 25.05 6.07
CA GLY A 125 31.45 25.51 4.86
C GLY A 125 30.61 25.28 3.61
N GLY A 126 29.36 25.75 3.65
CA GLY A 126 28.37 25.60 2.57
C GLY A 126 27.31 24.54 2.88
N TRP A 127 27.56 23.65 3.85
CA TRP A 127 26.57 22.70 4.35
C TRP A 127 26.08 23.10 5.73
N ARG A 128 24.79 23.43 5.87
CA ARG A 128 24.18 23.69 7.18
C ARG A 128 23.68 22.37 7.76
N LEU A 129 24.35 21.88 8.81
CA LEU A 129 24.01 20.61 9.45
C LEU A 129 22.57 20.64 9.99
N ASP A 130 21.77 19.66 9.63
CA ASP A 130 20.46 19.42 10.24
C ASP A 130 20.17 17.92 10.24
N THR A 131 20.55 17.23 11.30
CA THR A 131 20.36 15.78 11.48
C THR A 131 18.90 15.33 11.50
N THR A 132 17.92 16.23 11.48
CA THR A 132 16.50 15.89 11.28
C THR A 132 16.14 15.74 9.80
N GLN A 133 16.96 16.30 8.91
CA GLN A 133 16.79 16.25 7.45
C GLN A 133 17.92 15.47 6.78
N ASP A 134 19.14 15.60 7.29
CA ASP A 134 20.37 14.99 6.81
C ASP A 134 20.34 13.47 6.97
N ARG A 135 20.52 12.78 5.86
CA ARG A 135 20.77 11.34 5.79
C ARG A 135 22.27 11.13 5.64
N ILE A 136 22.85 10.33 6.52
CA ILE A 136 24.23 9.86 6.35
C ILE A 136 24.17 8.62 5.45
N GLU A 137 24.70 8.75 4.24
CA GLU A 137 24.55 7.76 3.18
C GLU A 137 25.57 6.63 3.33
N CYS A 138 26.84 7.00 3.46
CA CYS A 138 27.94 6.07 3.64
C CYS A 138 29.14 6.77 4.28
N VAL A 139 30.07 5.95 4.76
CA VAL A 139 31.37 6.37 5.28
C VAL A 139 32.45 5.65 4.50
N ALA A 140 33.35 6.39 3.86
CA ALA A 140 34.36 5.83 2.97
C ALA A 140 35.61 6.73 2.86
N TYR A 141 36.66 6.21 2.21
CA TYR A 141 37.96 6.87 2.05
C TYR A 141 38.03 7.68 0.76
N PHE A 142 37.16 8.68 0.60
CA PHE A 142 37.00 9.38 -0.68
C PHE A 142 38.23 10.16 -1.17
N ASP A 143 39.08 10.65 -0.28
CA ASP A 143 40.23 11.51 -0.63
C ASP A 143 41.58 10.79 -0.64
N GLY A 144 41.60 9.47 -0.44
CA GLY A 144 42.81 8.63 -0.49
C GLY A 144 43.82 8.89 0.62
N ARG A 145 43.46 9.63 1.68
CA ARG A 145 44.38 9.96 2.78
C ARG A 145 44.42 8.92 3.90
N GLY A 146 43.75 7.78 3.73
CA GLY A 146 43.55 6.80 4.78
C GLY A 146 42.66 7.30 5.92
N VAL A 147 41.88 8.37 5.69
CA VAL A 147 40.94 8.93 6.67
C VAL A 147 39.52 8.83 6.11
N ALA A 148 38.61 8.27 6.89
CA ALA A 148 37.21 8.16 6.52
C ALA A 148 36.55 9.55 6.45
N ARG A 149 35.60 9.69 5.51
CA ARG A 149 34.71 10.86 5.39
C ARG A 149 33.27 10.42 5.45
N ILE A 150 32.39 11.37 5.77
CA ILE A 150 30.96 11.14 5.95
C ILE A 150 30.24 11.73 4.75
N LEU A 151 29.58 10.91 3.94
CA LEU A 151 28.69 11.40 2.90
C LEU A 151 27.32 11.68 3.52
N VAL A 152 26.84 12.92 3.38
CA VAL A 152 25.57 13.40 3.89
C VAL A 152 24.72 13.93 2.74
N ASN A 153 23.43 13.67 2.77
CA ASN A 153 22.47 14.07 1.73
C ASN A 153 21.17 14.56 2.37
N ASN A 154 20.55 15.58 1.81
CA ASN A 154 19.18 15.97 2.10
C ASN A 154 18.51 16.56 0.82
N GLN A 155 17.30 17.09 0.95
CA GLN A 155 16.55 17.66 -0.19
C GLN A 155 17.26 18.82 -0.91
N ARG A 156 18.29 19.43 -0.31
CA ARG A 156 19.02 20.56 -0.90
C ARG A 156 20.23 20.12 -1.72
N GLY A 157 20.72 18.90 -1.53
CA GLY A 157 21.98 18.47 -2.14
C GLY A 157 22.70 17.40 -1.31
N LEU A 158 23.98 17.23 -1.61
CA LEU A 158 24.88 16.36 -0.86
C LEU A 158 26.13 17.11 -0.39
N ALA A 159 26.75 16.61 0.67
CA ALA A 159 28.04 17.06 1.16
C ALA A 159 28.90 15.89 1.62
N ILE A 160 30.21 16.00 1.43
CA ILE A 160 31.18 15.10 2.05
C ILE A 160 31.82 15.86 3.20
N LEU A 161 31.75 15.32 4.42
CA LEU A 161 32.26 15.93 5.64
C LEU A 161 33.54 15.23 6.09
N GLY A 162 34.53 16.01 6.53
CA GLY A 162 35.79 15.52 7.09
C GLY A 162 36.03 16.07 8.50
N VAL A 163 36.62 15.24 9.36
CA VAL A 163 37.13 15.67 10.67
C VAL A 163 38.56 16.18 10.49
N ASP A 164 38.82 17.39 10.99
CA ASP A 164 40.13 18.03 11.02
C ASP A 164 40.41 18.49 12.45
N GLY A 165 41.22 17.71 13.18
CA GLY A 165 41.44 17.87 14.61
C GLY A 165 40.14 17.72 15.40
N SER A 166 39.70 18.80 16.07
CA SER A 166 38.44 18.85 16.81
C SER A 166 37.29 19.48 16.00
N THR A 167 37.50 19.79 14.71
CA THR A 167 36.52 20.45 13.85
C THR A 167 35.95 19.49 12.82
N LEU A 168 34.71 19.72 12.40
CA LEU A 168 34.07 19.05 11.27
C LEU A 168 33.84 20.10 10.17
N LYS A 169 34.15 19.78 8.92
CA LYS A 169 33.98 20.68 7.77
C LYS A 169 33.49 19.91 6.55
N ALA A 170 32.72 20.57 5.70
CA ALA A 170 32.43 20.09 4.36
C ALA A 170 33.68 20.23 3.48
N ILE A 171 34.07 19.14 2.84
CA ILE A 171 35.17 19.09 1.86
C ILE A 171 34.65 19.20 0.42
N ALA A 172 33.38 18.87 0.20
CA ALA A 172 32.63 19.10 -1.03
C ALA A 172 31.16 19.31 -0.67
N VAL A 173 30.50 20.20 -1.42
CA VAL A 173 29.06 20.44 -1.36
C VAL A 173 28.56 20.53 -2.79
N VAL A 174 27.47 19.84 -3.09
CA VAL A 174 26.81 19.83 -4.40
C VAL A 174 25.33 20.03 -4.18
N ASP A 175 24.75 21.03 -4.85
CA ASP A 175 23.32 21.31 -4.78
C ASP A 175 22.51 20.26 -5.58
N ASP A 176 21.27 20.03 -5.16
CA ASP A 176 20.30 19.24 -5.92
C ASP A 176 20.11 19.82 -7.33
N GLY A 177 20.03 18.95 -8.34
CA GLY A 177 19.94 19.32 -9.76
C GLY A 177 21.28 19.67 -10.42
N ALA A 178 22.40 19.70 -9.69
CA ALA A 178 23.71 19.98 -10.28
C ALA A 178 24.14 18.88 -11.26
N ASP A 179 24.76 19.27 -12.38
CA ASP A 179 25.37 18.35 -13.33
C ASP A 179 26.77 17.91 -12.85
N LEU A 180 26.91 16.61 -12.59
CA LEU A 180 28.15 15.97 -12.18
C LEU A 180 29.01 15.53 -13.37
N GLY A 181 28.71 15.95 -14.60
CA GLY A 181 29.44 15.56 -15.81
C GLY A 181 28.73 14.48 -16.62
N GLY A 182 27.43 14.68 -16.86
CA GLY A 182 26.56 13.73 -17.56
C GLY A 182 25.52 13.06 -16.65
N TRP A 183 25.52 13.40 -15.36
CA TRP A 183 24.53 12.96 -14.38
C TRP A 183 24.01 14.17 -13.61
N ALA A 184 22.72 14.47 -13.75
CA ALA A 184 22.06 15.46 -12.89
C ALA A 184 21.76 14.81 -11.53
N LEU A 185 22.34 15.36 -10.47
CA LEU A 185 22.04 14.92 -9.10
C LEU A 185 20.54 15.14 -8.82
N ASP A 186 19.85 14.09 -8.37
CA ASP A 186 18.48 14.16 -7.88
C ASP A 186 18.45 13.51 -6.50
N CYS A 187 18.42 14.32 -5.44
CA CYS A 187 18.49 13.87 -4.06
C CYS A 187 17.26 13.07 -3.61
N HIS A 188 16.16 13.13 -4.37
CA HIS A 188 14.92 12.39 -4.11
C HIS A 188 14.96 10.99 -4.71
N ASP A 189 15.68 10.81 -5.82
CA ASP A 189 15.77 9.54 -6.55
C ASP A 189 17.09 8.79 -6.37
N ASN A 190 18.20 9.52 -6.24
CA ASN A 190 19.53 8.94 -6.28
C ASN A 190 19.88 8.25 -4.96
N GLN A 191 20.36 7.00 -5.06
CA GLN A 191 20.92 6.22 -3.96
C GLN A 191 22.44 6.37 -3.94
N LEU A 192 22.97 6.72 -2.77
CA LEU A 192 24.38 7.12 -2.58
C LEU A 192 25.07 6.27 -1.48
N SER A 193 24.50 5.12 -1.13
CA SER A 193 24.93 4.31 0.02
C SER A 193 26.14 3.41 -0.26
N LEU A 194 26.65 3.41 -1.50
CA LEU A 194 27.68 2.48 -1.96
C LEU A 194 28.92 3.24 -2.42
N ALA A 195 30.06 2.98 -1.79
CA ALA A 195 31.34 3.58 -2.13
C ALA A 195 32.45 2.52 -2.16
N ALA A 196 33.34 2.61 -3.14
CA ALA A 196 34.28 1.53 -3.47
C ALA A 196 35.45 2.03 -4.32
N ASP A 197 36.57 1.31 -4.33
CA ASP A 197 37.74 1.63 -5.15
C ASP A 197 37.66 0.98 -6.53
N PHE A 198 36.88 1.57 -7.44
CA PHE A 198 36.74 1.07 -8.82
C PHE A 198 38.01 1.22 -9.68
N TYR A 199 39.06 1.86 -9.15
CA TYR A 199 40.28 2.21 -9.89
C TYR A 199 41.57 1.67 -9.26
N GLY A 200 41.49 0.97 -8.13
CA GLY A 200 42.63 0.34 -7.44
C GLY A 200 43.68 1.32 -6.95
N TYR A 201 43.28 2.57 -6.67
CA TYR A 201 44.18 3.65 -6.26
C TYR A 201 44.13 4.00 -4.77
N GLY A 202 43.43 3.20 -3.97
CA GLY A 202 43.32 3.34 -2.52
C GLY A 202 42.39 4.46 -2.05
N ARG A 203 41.51 4.98 -2.92
CA ARG A 203 40.42 5.91 -2.55
C ARG A 203 39.08 5.35 -3.02
N SER A 204 38.01 5.72 -2.34
CA SER A 204 36.67 5.28 -2.69
C SER A 204 35.97 6.28 -3.61
N ASP A 205 35.31 5.79 -4.65
CA ASP A 205 34.36 6.52 -5.46
C ASP A 205 32.93 6.10 -5.10
N LEU A 206 31.99 6.99 -5.38
CA LEU A 206 30.57 6.80 -5.14
C LEU A 206 29.92 6.07 -6.32
N LEU A 207 29.23 4.96 -6.05
CA LEU A 207 28.27 4.40 -6.99
C LEU A 207 26.92 5.07 -6.77
N ILE A 208 26.50 5.87 -7.75
CA ILE A 208 25.20 6.52 -7.79
C ILE A 208 24.25 5.62 -8.56
N THR A 209 23.06 5.35 -8.01
CA THR A 209 22.00 4.65 -8.75
C THR A 209 20.71 5.46 -8.71
N GLY A 210 19.93 5.48 -9.80
CA GLY A 210 18.69 6.26 -9.90
C GLY A 210 17.82 5.76 -11.04
N LYS A 211 16.63 6.33 -11.22
CA LYS A 211 15.69 6.05 -12.33
C LYS A 211 16.32 6.16 -13.71
N SER A 212 17.34 7.00 -13.87
CA SER A 212 18.07 7.18 -15.13
C SER A 212 19.09 6.07 -15.40
N GLY A 213 19.63 5.38 -14.39
CA GLY A 213 20.66 4.35 -14.53
C GLY A 213 21.64 4.31 -13.37
N ILE A 214 22.92 4.07 -13.66
CA ILE A 214 24.01 4.06 -12.67
C ILE A 214 25.18 4.96 -13.11
N ALA A 215 25.91 5.50 -12.15
CA ALA A 215 27.12 6.28 -12.39
C ALA A 215 28.20 6.03 -11.32
N ILE A 216 29.46 6.20 -11.69
CA ILE A 216 30.59 6.29 -10.74
C ILE A 216 30.99 7.75 -10.64
N ALA A 217 31.05 8.28 -9.42
CA ALA A 217 31.50 9.64 -9.14
C ALA A 217 32.64 9.68 -8.12
N GLY A 218 33.73 10.34 -8.47
CA GLY A 218 34.89 10.55 -7.61
C GLY A 218 35.00 12.00 -7.18
N ILE A 219 35.63 12.23 -6.03
CA ILE A 219 36.01 13.59 -5.59
C ILE A 219 37.42 13.92 -6.08
N ASP A 220 37.56 15.05 -6.74
CA ASP A 220 38.87 15.64 -7.08
C ASP A 220 38.90 17.10 -6.66
N SER A 221 39.85 17.45 -5.80
CA SER A 221 40.10 18.83 -5.36
C SER A 221 38.85 19.55 -4.84
N GLY A 222 37.98 18.83 -4.14
CA GLY A 222 36.73 19.35 -3.56
C GLY A 222 35.54 19.37 -4.53
N THR A 223 35.70 18.89 -5.76
CA THR A 223 34.62 18.78 -6.75
C THR A 223 34.25 17.33 -6.98
N LEU A 224 32.96 16.99 -6.87
CA LEU A 224 32.44 15.68 -7.24
C LEU A 224 32.19 15.62 -8.75
N ARG A 225 32.72 14.61 -9.45
CA ARG A 225 32.49 14.41 -10.88
C ARG A 225 32.29 12.94 -11.21
N THR A 226 31.36 12.68 -12.13
CA THR A 226 31.15 11.37 -12.73
C THR A 226 32.24 11.04 -13.74
N SER A 227 32.63 9.77 -13.75
CA SER A 227 33.59 9.19 -14.68
C SER A 227 32.99 8.08 -15.54
N VAL A 228 31.89 7.48 -15.07
CA VAL A 228 31.09 6.48 -15.77
C VAL A 228 29.62 6.87 -15.59
N VAL A 229 28.85 6.87 -16.66
CA VAL A 229 27.39 7.05 -16.63
C VAL A 229 26.77 6.06 -17.60
N VAL A 230 25.87 5.22 -17.11
CA VAL A 230 25.18 4.20 -17.91
C VAL A 230 23.68 4.29 -17.67
N SER A 231 22.92 4.50 -18.74
CA SER A 231 21.47 4.61 -18.65
C SER A 231 20.77 3.25 -18.50
N ASN A 232 19.63 3.24 -17.82
CA ASN A 232 18.71 2.11 -17.82
C ASN A 232 18.34 1.68 -19.25
N GLY A 233 18.19 0.37 -19.46
CA GLY A 233 18.01 -0.25 -20.77
C GLY A 233 19.31 -0.50 -21.54
N THR A 234 20.46 -0.02 -21.04
CA THR A 234 21.77 -0.34 -21.63
C THR A 234 22.12 -1.80 -21.36
N ARG A 235 22.59 -2.50 -22.40
CA ARG A 235 23.09 -3.87 -22.29
C ARG A 235 24.59 -3.85 -22.01
N LEU A 236 24.98 -4.36 -20.84
CA LEU A 236 26.35 -4.45 -20.33
C LEU A 236 26.83 -5.90 -20.49
N GLY A 237 27.21 -6.27 -21.71
CA GLY A 237 27.47 -7.67 -22.06
C GLY A 237 26.17 -8.50 -22.09
N GLN A 238 26.03 -9.47 -21.20
CA GLN A 238 24.81 -10.28 -21.09
C GLN A 238 23.76 -9.66 -20.17
N TRP A 239 24.15 -8.68 -19.35
CA TRP A 239 23.26 -8.04 -18.40
C TRP A 239 22.49 -6.87 -19.03
N LEU A 240 21.18 -6.77 -18.79
CA LEU A 240 20.39 -5.59 -19.13
C LEU A 240 20.24 -4.74 -17.87
N LEU A 241 20.77 -3.51 -17.88
CA LEU A 241 20.69 -2.63 -16.72
C LEU A 241 19.26 -2.12 -16.52
N ASN A 242 18.70 -2.36 -15.34
CA ASN A 242 17.44 -1.75 -14.90
C ASN A 242 17.48 -1.51 -13.39
N THR A 243 17.79 -0.29 -12.95
CA THR A 243 17.90 0.03 -11.51
C THR A 243 16.59 -0.09 -10.72
N ARG A 244 15.44 -0.31 -11.37
CA ARG A 244 14.17 -0.56 -10.66
C ARG A 244 14.16 -1.92 -9.98
N ASP A 245 14.63 -2.95 -10.68
CA ASP A 245 14.62 -4.34 -10.23
C ASP A 245 16.02 -4.90 -9.97
N ASN A 246 17.07 -4.20 -10.40
CA ASN A 246 18.43 -4.48 -9.98
C ASN A 246 18.66 -4.12 -8.50
N ARG A 247 19.49 -4.91 -7.82
CA ARG A 247 20.09 -4.62 -6.52
C ARG A 247 21.60 -4.75 -6.64
N PHE A 248 22.33 -3.87 -5.96
CA PHE A 248 23.77 -3.74 -6.12
C PHE A 248 24.49 -3.97 -4.78
N ALA A 249 25.61 -4.67 -4.85
CA ALA A 249 26.61 -4.76 -3.80
C ALA A 249 28.00 -4.58 -4.45
N ILE A 250 29.01 -4.21 -3.67
CA ILE A 250 30.34 -3.94 -4.19
C ILE A 250 31.38 -4.67 -3.37
N ALA A 251 32.35 -5.29 -4.05
CA ALA A 251 33.55 -5.88 -3.48
C ALA A 251 34.57 -6.16 -4.59
N ASP A 252 35.85 -6.22 -4.25
CA ASP A 252 36.89 -6.86 -5.05
C ASP A 252 36.63 -8.38 -5.10
N LEU A 253 36.05 -8.84 -6.22
CA LEU A 253 35.59 -10.23 -6.38
C LEU A 253 36.62 -11.13 -7.06
N ASP A 254 37.61 -10.56 -7.73
CA ASP A 254 38.67 -11.30 -8.43
C ASP A 254 40.08 -11.11 -7.84
N GLY A 255 40.23 -10.21 -6.87
CA GLY A 255 41.46 -9.95 -6.14
C GLY A 255 42.46 -9.07 -6.88
N ASP A 256 42.03 -8.35 -7.91
CA ASP A 256 42.90 -7.46 -8.69
C ASP A 256 43.09 -6.06 -8.05
N GLY A 257 42.40 -5.81 -6.94
CA GLY A 257 42.43 -4.55 -6.20
C GLY A 257 41.48 -3.48 -6.74
N HIS A 258 40.70 -3.79 -7.78
CA HIS A 258 39.57 -3.01 -8.24
C HIS A 258 38.28 -3.62 -7.70
N ASP A 259 37.38 -2.79 -7.19
CA ASP A 259 36.09 -3.30 -6.74
C ASP A 259 35.12 -3.53 -7.92
N GLU A 260 34.43 -4.67 -7.94
CA GLU A 260 33.33 -4.99 -8.87
C GLU A 260 31.96 -4.76 -8.26
N ILE A 261 30.97 -4.53 -9.12
CA ILE A 261 29.57 -4.50 -8.73
C ILE A 261 28.97 -5.90 -8.86
N PHE A 262 28.65 -6.53 -7.75
CA PHE A 262 27.71 -7.64 -7.73
C PHE A 262 26.29 -7.10 -7.95
N VAL A 263 25.55 -7.70 -8.88
CA VAL A 263 24.20 -7.29 -9.24
C VAL A 263 23.24 -8.48 -9.18
N SER A 264 22.05 -8.26 -8.65
CA SER A 264 20.96 -9.24 -8.69
C SER A 264 19.67 -8.60 -9.21
N SER A 265 18.82 -9.38 -9.87
CA SER A 265 17.50 -8.96 -10.37
C SER A 265 16.57 -10.17 -10.50
N PRO A 266 15.28 -10.00 -10.86
CA PRO A 266 14.37 -11.11 -11.15
C PRO A 266 14.86 -12.07 -12.24
N TRP A 267 15.79 -11.62 -13.09
CA TRP A 267 16.41 -12.47 -14.10
C TRP A 267 17.48 -13.41 -13.52
N GLY A 268 18.27 -12.97 -12.54
CA GLY A 268 19.39 -13.74 -11.99
C GLY A 268 20.41 -12.89 -11.25
N VAL A 269 21.68 -13.32 -11.26
CA VAL A 269 22.80 -12.61 -10.65
C VAL A 269 23.92 -12.35 -11.65
N GLY A 270 24.75 -11.35 -11.40
CA GLY A 270 25.88 -11.00 -12.26
C GLY A 270 26.95 -10.21 -11.53
N VAL A 271 28.08 -10.04 -12.21
CA VAL A 271 29.21 -9.22 -11.77
C VAL A 271 29.53 -8.25 -12.90
N LEU A 272 29.47 -6.95 -12.60
CA LEU A 272 29.81 -5.87 -13.50
C LEU A 272 31.14 -5.26 -13.07
N ALA A 273 32.11 -5.24 -13.97
CA ALA A 273 33.39 -4.58 -13.74
C ALA A 273 33.49 -3.33 -14.60
N ARG A 274 34.29 -2.36 -14.16
CA ARG A 274 34.56 -1.16 -14.96
C ARG A 274 35.38 -1.53 -16.20
N ALA A 275 34.95 -1.03 -17.36
CA ALA A 275 35.63 -1.16 -18.64
C ALA A 275 35.74 0.23 -19.31
N GLY A 276 36.81 0.97 -19.00
CA GLY A 276 36.99 2.33 -19.47
C GLY A 276 35.98 3.31 -18.83
N MET A 277 35.14 3.94 -19.67
CA MET A 277 34.04 4.83 -19.26
C MET A 277 32.67 4.12 -19.21
N ASN A 278 32.67 2.79 -19.17
CA ASN A 278 31.46 1.96 -19.12
C ASN A 278 31.66 0.78 -18.15
N PHE A 279 30.65 -0.07 -18.02
CA PHE A 279 30.72 -1.36 -17.35
C PHE A 279 30.67 -2.52 -18.36
N GLU A 280 31.21 -3.66 -17.97
CA GLU A 280 31.09 -4.91 -18.70
C GLU A 280 30.71 -6.03 -17.72
N SER A 281 29.78 -6.92 -18.11
CA SER A 281 29.49 -8.10 -17.32
C SER A 281 30.63 -9.10 -17.41
N ARG A 282 31.28 -9.40 -16.28
CA ARG A 282 32.31 -10.45 -16.17
C ARG A 282 31.70 -11.84 -15.99
N ALA A 283 30.58 -11.90 -15.28
CA ALA A 283 29.82 -13.12 -15.07
C ALA A 283 28.34 -12.77 -15.01
N THR A 284 27.50 -13.65 -15.54
CA THR A 284 26.04 -13.57 -15.41
C THR A 284 25.48 -14.97 -15.28
N HIS A 285 24.47 -15.14 -14.45
CA HIS A 285 23.86 -16.43 -14.18
C HIS A 285 22.35 -16.26 -13.99
N PRO A 286 21.51 -16.73 -14.92
CA PRO A 286 20.07 -16.59 -14.79
C PRO A 286 19.52 -17.48 -13.68
N ASN A 287 18.33 -17.14 -13.19
CA ASN A 287 17.57 -17.95 -12.26
C ASN A 287 17.24 -19.33 -12.87
N GLY A 288 17.13 -20.34 -12.00
CA GLY A 288 16.84 -21.73 -12.38
C GLY A 288 18.05 -22.52 -12.87
N ASN A 289 19.15 -21.86 -13.24
CA ASN A 289 20.39 -22.53 -13.60
C ASN A 289 21.17 -22.98 -12.35
N ALA A 290 22.02 -23.99 -12.52
CA ALA A 290 22.91 -24.46 -11.47
C ALA A 290 24.23 -23.67 -11.44
N LEU A 291 24.50 -22.98 -10.32
CA LEU A 291 25.78 -22.38 -9.97
C LEU A 291 26.52 -23.32 -9.01
N GLY A 292 27.31 -24.23 -9.57
CA GLY A 292 27.92 -25.33 -8.80
C GLY A 292 26.84 -26.29 -8.26
N ALA A 293 26.78 -26.48 -6.94
CA ALA A 293 25.76 -27.30 -6.28
C ALA A 293 24.48 -26.51 -5.90
N TRP A 294 24.43 -25.22 -6.21
CA TRP A 294 23.32 -24.33 -5.88
C TRP A 294 22.48 -24.06 -7.12
N THR A 295 21.16 -23.95 -6.97
CA THR A 295 20.29 -23.39 -8.01
C THR A 295 20.01 -21.93 -7.65
N THR A 296 20.32 -21.00 -8.55
CA THR A 296 20.08 -19.57 -8.32
C THR A 296 18.58 -19.28 -8.40
N SER A 297 18.02 -18.68 -7.34
CA SER A 297 16.65 -18.16 -7.30
C SER A 297 16.66 -16.85 -6.54
N THR A 298 16.78 -15.73 -7.24
CA THR A 298 16.73 -14.39 -6.63
C THR A 298 15.31 -13.98 -6.22
N SER A 299 14.27 -14.75 -6.58
CA SER A 299 12.92 -14.55 -6.04
C SER A 299 12.78 -15.08 -4.60
N ASP A 300 13.67 -15.97 -4.14
CA ASP A 300 13.66 -16.55 -2.81
C ASP A 300 14.92 -16.22 -1.97
N ALA A 301 15.98 -15.67 -2.59
CA ALA A 301 17.27 -15.39 -1.96
C ALA A 301 17.75 -13.97 -2.27
N ASP A 302 17.57 -13.06 -1.31
CA ASP A 302 18.30 -11.80 -1.28
C ASP A 302 19.77 -12.11 -0.98
N PHE A 303 20.62 -12.05 -2.00
CA PHE A 303 22.07 -12.22 -1.88
C PHE A 303 22.76 -10.98 -1.31
N ILE A 304 22.13 -10.26 -0.38
CA ILE A 304 22.68 -9.02 0.18
C ILE A 304 23.09 -9.27 1.63
N ALA A 305 24.39 -9.19 1.89
CA ALA A 305 25.04 -9.45 3.18
C ALA A 305 24.97 -8.28 4.17
N THR A 306 24.05 -7.33 4.00
CA THR A 306 23.82 -6.28 5.01
C THR A 306 22.93 -6.83 6.13
N PRO A 307 23.20 -6.52 7.41
CA PRO A 307 22.29 -6.86 8.49
C PRO A 307 20.93 -6.21 8.25
N GLN A 308 19.95 -6.99 7.80
CA GLN A 308 18.60 -6.49 7.55
C GLN A 308 17.91 -6.22 8.89
N THR A 309 17.44 -4.99 9.09
CA THR A 309 16.47 -4.72 10.16
C THR A 309 15.06 -4.88 9.60
N ALA A 310 14.18 -5.52 10.38
CA ALA A 310 12.76 -5.62 10.05
C ALA A 310 11.97 -4.76 11.04
N THR A 311 11.34 -3.70 10.55
CA THR A 311 10.56 -2.78 11.39
C THR A 311 9.12 -2.75 10.91
N ALA A 312 8.17 -2.84 11.85
CA ALA A 312 6.76 -2.71 11.56
C ALA A 312 6.17 -1.53 12.34
N ILE A 313 5.40 -0.68 11.69
CA ILE A 313 4.69 0.43 12.32
C ILE A 313 3.19 0.26 12.05
N ILE A 314 2.40 0.20 13.11
CA ILE A 314 0.95 0.11 13.04
C ILE A 314 0.35 1.37 13.66
N LEU A 315 -0.19 2.24 12.80
CA LEU A 315 -1.01 3.37 13.21
C LEU A 315 -2.44 2.90 13.24
N TRP A 316 -3.15 3.11 14.35
CA TRP A 316 -4.50 2.56 14.46
C TRP A 316 -5.51 3.42 15.20
N HIS A 317 -6.76 3.21 14.85
CA HIS A 317 -7.95 3.71 15.52
C HIS A 317 -8.60 2.61 16.36
N GLN A 318 -9.15 2.94 17.53
CA GLN A 318 -9.59 1.96 18.53
C GLN A 318 -10.56 0.88 18.03
N HIS A 319 -11.36 1.20 17.01
CA HIS A 319 -12.36 0.29 16.41
C HIS A 319 -11.71 -0.95 15.77
N TRP A 320 -10.38 -0.94 15.62
CA TRP A 320 -9.63 -1.98 14.92
C TRP A 320 -8.71 -2.81 15.84
N HIS A 321 -8.86 -2.68 17.15
CA HIS A 321 -7.96 -3.28 18.16
C HIS A 321 -7.64 -4.76 17.90
N SER A 322 -8.65 -5.59 17.64
CA SER A 322 -8.45 -7.04 17.48
C SER A 322 -7.60 -7.39 16.24
N ALA A 323 -7.81 -6.70 15.11
CA ALA A 323 -7.01 -6.93 13.91
C ALA A 323 -5.56 -6.44 14.10
N VAL A 324 -5.39 -5.33 14.80
CA VAL A 324 -4.08 -4.74 15.12
C VAL A 324 -3.25 -5.69 16.00
N ASP A 325 -3.84 -6.25 17.05
CA ASP A 325 -3.15 -7.14 17.97
C ASP A 325 -2.70 -8.44 17.29
N ASN A 326 -3.59 -9.05 16.50
CA ASN A 326 -3.29 -10.26 15.75
C ASN A 326 -2.17 -10.01 14.73
N THR A 327 -2.25 -8.90 13.99
CA THR A 327 -1.22 -8.51 13.02
C THR A 327 0.12 -8.24 13.67
N ALA A 328 0.13 -7.49 14.78
CA ALA A 328 1.34 -7.21 15.54
C ALA A 328 1.98 -8.49 16.09
N ALA A 329 1.18 -9.43 16.59
CA ALA A 329 1.66 -10.73 17.07
C ALA A 329 2.35 -11.50 15.94
N VAL A 330 1.72 -11.61 14.77
CA VAL A 330 2.30 -12.30 13.61
C VAL A 330 3.60 -11.63 13.15
N LEU A 331 3.65 -10.30 13.05
CA LEU A 331 4.86 -9.57 12.67
C LEU A 331 6.02 -9.79 13.67
N ARG A 332 5.73 -9.78 14.97
CA ARG A 332 6.75 -10.09 16.00
C ARG A 332 7.28 -11.52 15.86
N THR A 333 6.41 -12.51 15.61
CA THR A 333 6.86 -13.90 15.36
C THR A 333 7.74 -14.03 14.12
N ARG A 334 7.63 -13.08 13.18
CA ARG A 334 8.46 -13.00 11.97
C ARG A 334 9.74 -12.18 12.16
N GLY A 335 10.04 -11.75 13.38
CA GLY A 335 11.25 -11.01 13.71
C GLY A 335 11.17 -9.51 13.43
N TYR A 336 9.97 -8.94 13.22
CA TYR A 336 9.82 -7.49 13.12
C TYR A 336 9.89 -6.84 14.50
N LYS A 337 10.64 -5.73 14.60
CA LYS A 337 10.48 -4.76 15.67
C LYS A 337 9.19 -3.97 15.42
N THR A 338 8.13 -4.33 16.14
CA THR A 338 6.79 -3.75 15.92
C THR A 338 6.49 -2.60 16.86
N ILE A 339 6.19 -1.43 16.30
CA ILE A 339 5.67 -0.24 16.96
C ILE A 339 4.16 -0.18 16.69
N VAL A 340 3.35 -0.14 17.75
CA VAL A 340 1.88 -0.05 17.66
C VAL A 340 1.44 1.19 18.42
N THR A 341 0.72 2.11 17.77
CA THR A 341 0.38 3.40 18.37
C THR A 341 -0.95 3.96 17.89
N GLN A 342 -1.68 4.61 18.80
CA GLN A 342 -2.84 5.45 18.51
C GLN A 342 -2.50 6.94 18.48
N SER A 343 -1.26 7.31 18.84
CA SER A 343 -0.78 8.69 18.77
C SER A 343 -0.26 8.98 17.37
N GLU A 344 -0.86 9.97 16.73
CA GLU A 344 -0.39 10.57 15.48
C GLU A 344 1.07 11.00 15.59
N ASP A 345 1.38 11.89 16.55
CA ASP A 345 2.73 12.44 16.71
C ASP A 345 3.77 11.34 16.87
N PHE A 346 3.52 10.37 17.75
CA PHE A 346 4.43 9.26 17.95
C PHE A 346 4.55 8.37 16.71
N GLY A 347 3.44 8.11 16.01
CA GLY A 347 3.42 7.33 14.77
C GLY A 347 4.21 7.99 13.65
N LEU A 348 4.00 9.28 13.41
CA LEU A 348 4.72 10.08 12.43
C LEU A 348 6.20 10.22 12.80
N THR A 349 6.53 10.48 14.06
CA THR A 349 7.92 10.49 14.52
C THR A 349 8.60 9.14 14.30
N ALA A 350 7.92 8.02 14.58
CA ALA A 350 8.47 6.69 14.33
C ALA A 350 8.69 6.43 12.83
N LEU A 351 7.73 6.81 11.98
CA LEU A 351 7.84 6.70 10.53
C LEU A 351 8.98 7.55 9.97
N ARG A 352 9.07 8.82 10.38
CA ARG A 352 10.16 9.75 9.99
C ARG A 352 11.51 9.21 10.44
N ARG A 353 11.62 8.66 11.65
CA ARG A 353 12.84 7.98 12.12
C ARG A 353 13.20 6.81 11.22
N VAL A 354 12.25 5.92 10.91
CA VAL A 354 12.51 4.79 9.99
C VAL A 354 12.97 5.32 8.62
N ALA A 355 12.32 6.35 8.06
CA ALA A 355 12.72 6.96 6.81
C ALA A 355 14.14 7.55 6.81
N LEU A 356 14.62 8.01 7.97
CA LEU A 356 15.97 8.55 8.16
C LEU A 356 17.02 7.46 8.39
N THR A 357 16.65 6.33 9.01
CA THR A 357 17.60 5.30 9.45
C THR A 357 17.61 4.05 8.60
N CYS A 358 16.58 3.85 7.76
CA CYS A 358 16.46 2.67 6.92
C CYS A 358 17.59 2.59 5.88
N ARG A 359 18.15 1.40 5.73
CA ARG A 359 19.27 1.06 4.86
C ARG A 359 18.75 0.25 3.67
N PRO A 360 19.50 0.17 2.56
CA PRO A 360 19.17 -0.75 1.48
C PRO A 360 18.95 -2.17 2.01
N SER A 361 17.85 -2.80 1.59
CA SER A 361 17.39 -4.14 2.03
C SER A 361 16.76 -4.23 3.43
N ASP A 362 16.59 -3.13 4.17
CA ASP A 362 15.75 -3.14 5.35
C ASP A 362 14.30 -3.45 4.97
N ARG A 363 13.58 -4.16 5.85
CA ARG A 363 12.18 -4.55 5.62
C ARG A 363 11.28 -3.67 6.47
N VAL A 364 10.45 -2.86 5.83
CA VAL A 364 9.53 -1.96 6.51
C VAL A 364 8.10 -2.36 6.19
N PHE A 365 7.31 -2.60 7.24
CA PHE A 365 5.88 -2.85 7.12
C PHE A 365 5.10 -1.73 7.80
N VAL A 366 4.15 -1.14 7.09
CA VAL A 366 3.25 -0.12 7.65
C VAL A 366 1.83 -0.61 7.55
N TYR A 367 1.09 -0.58 8.66
CA TYR A 367 -0.35 -0.85 8.68
C TYR A 367 -1.08 0.41 9.16
N LEU A 368 -1.90 0.98 8.27
CA LEU A 368 -2.81 2.08 8.55
C LEU A 368 -4.20 1.49 8.88
N ALA A 369 -4.41 1.13 10.14
CA ALA A 369 -5.68 0.61 10.64
C ALA A 369 -6.54 1.78 11.15
N THR A 370 -6.94 2.70 10.28
CA THR A 370 -7.50 4.01 10.64
C THR A 370 -8.89 4.20 10.03
N HIS A 371 -9.55 5.33 10.26
CA HIS A 371 -10.63 5.79 9.37
C HIS A 371 -10.06 6.82 8.40
N GLY A 372 -10.69 7.06 7.26
CA GLY A 372 -10.34 8.21 6.45
C GLY A 372 -11.27 9.40 6.69
N ALA A 373 -10.74 10.59 6.47
CA ALA A 373 -11.34 11.86 6.87
C ALA A 373 -12.20 12.51 5.79
N SER A 374 -11.77 12.36 4.54
CA SER A 374 -12.26 13.17 3.44
C SER A 374 -12.54 12.31 2.23
N ALA A 375 -13.70 12.55 1.63
CA ALA A 375 -13.97 12.03 0.30
C ALA A 375 -13.19 12.89 -0.71
N ARG A 376 -12.44 12.23 -1.58
CA ARG A 376 -11.83 12.86 -2.75
C ARG A 376 -12.93 13.36 -3.72
N ALA A 377 -12.62 14.32 -4.58
CA ALA A 377 -13.48 14.63 -5.72
C ALA A 377 -13.49 13.45 -6.72
N TYR A 378 -14.67 13.00 -7.14
CA TYR A 378 -14.82 11.78 -7.96
C TYR A 378 -14.07 11.82 -9.30
N SER A 379 -13.91 13.00 -9.89
CA SER A 379 -13.17 13.21 -11.15
C SER A 379 -11.65 13.27 -10.99
N ASP A 380 -11.14 13.35 -9.76
CA ASP A 380 -9.71 13.49 -9.53
C ASP A 380 -9.02 12.12 -9.51
N THR A 381 -8.30 11.78 -10.57
CA THR A 381 -7.50 10.54 -10.67
C THR A 381 -6.00 10.76 -10.45
N GLY A 382 -5.62 11.99 -10.08
CA GLY A 382 -4.24 12.39 -9.84
C GLY A 382 -3.71 11.82 -8.53
N THR A 383 -2.43 11.46 -8.50
CA THR A 383 -1.76 11.09 -7.24
C THR A 383 -1.54 12.30 -6.32
N GLU A 384 -1.57 13.53 -6.86
CA GLU A 384 -1.45 14.77 -6.08
C GLU A 384 -2.62 14.99 -5.14
N ALA A 385 -3.82 14.52 -5.50
CA ALA A 385 -4.98 14.60 -4.61
C ALA A 385 -4.86 13.73 -3.36
N CYS A 386 -3.96 12.73 -3.36
CA CYS A 386 -3.61 11.99 -2.15
C CYS A 386 -3.12 12.97 -1.06
N ASP A 387 -2.49 14.08 -1.44
CA ASP A 387 -1.88 15.04 -0.52
C ASP A 387 -2.90 15.89 0.24
N THR A 388 -4.19 15.80 -0.11
CA THR A 388 -5.29 16.50 0.58
C THR A 388 -6.15 15.58 1.43
N HIS A 389 -5.90 14.27 1.37
CA HIS A 389 -6.62 13.30 2.20
C HIS A 389 -5.95 13.20 3.57
N SER A 390 -6.75 13.01 4.61
CA SER A 390 -6.25 12.69 5.93
C SER A 390 -6.87 11.39 6.45
N ILE A 391 -6.16 10.75 7.38
CA ILE A 391 -6.64 9.57 8.09
C ILE A 391 -6.76 9.86 9.58
N LEU A 392 -7.79 9.33 10.21
CA LEU A 392 -8.07 9.47 11.63
C LEU A 392 -7.33 8.41 12.43
N VAL A 393 -6.44 8.85 13.31
CA VAL A 393 -5.71 7.98 14.26
C VAL A 393 -6.23 8.23 15.68
N GLY A 394 -6.44 7.17 16.46
CA GLY A 394 -6.92 7.30 17.85
C GLY A 394 -8.38 7.77 18.00
N LEU A 395 -8.83 7.97 19.24
CA LEU A 395 -10.17 8.47 19.56
C LEU A 395 -10.16 9.96 19.90
N PRO A 396 -11.26 10.71 19.67
CA PRO A 396 -11.54 11.88 20.48
C PRO A 396 -11.70 11.49 21.95
N ALA A 397 -11.06 12.24 22.85
CA ALA A 397 -11.19 12.05 24.30
C ALA A 397 -12.68 12.02 24.69
N THR A 398 -13.06 10.99 25.46
CA THR A 398 -14.46 10.55 25.72
C THR A 398 -15.37 11.55 26.43
N ASP A 399 -14.86 12.74 26.78
CA ASP A 399 -15.55 13.69 27.65
C ASP A 399 -16.21 14.86 26.89
N ASP A 400 -16.14 14.88 25.55
CA ASP A 400 -16.91 15.83 24.72
C ASP A 400 -18.15 15.16 24.10
N PRO A 401 -19.35 15.33 24.69
CA PRO A 401 -20.61 14.79 24.15
C PRO A 401 -21.05 15.47 22.84
N LYS A 402 -20.33 16.49 22.34
CA LYS A 402 -20.49 17.03 20.98
C LYS A 402 -19.56 16.37 19.96
N GLY A 403 -18.69 15.45 20.39
CA GLY A 403 -17.96 14.54 19.51
C GLY A 403 -16.99 15.21 18.53
N LEU A 404 -16.46 16.39 18.86
CA LEU A 404 -15.49 17.13 18.04
C LEU A 404 -14.25 17.51 18.86
N GLY A 405 -13.82 16.64 19.78
CA GLY A 405 -12.46 16.73 20.32
C GLY A 405 -11.47 16.78 19.17
N THR A 406 -10.33 17.46 19.34
CA THR A 406 -9.31 17.62 18.28
C THR A 406 -8.83 16.24 17.81
N GLU A 407 -9.52 15.72 16.80
CA GLU A 407 -9.22 14.48 16.13
C GLU A 407 -7.78 14.55 15.60
N ALA A 408 -7.01 13.51 15.87
CA ALA A 408 -5.64 13.41 15.40
C ALA A 408 -5.68 12.94 13.94
N TRP A 409 -5.53 13.91 13.05
CA TRP A 409 -5.62 13.74 11.61
C TRP A 409 -4.22 13.69 11.01
N VAL A 410 -3.83 12.51 10.51
CA VAL A 410 -2.59 12.38 9.76
C VAL A 410 -2.85 12.74 8.30
N ASP A 411 -2.17 13.77 7.81
CA ASP A 411 -2.15 14.14 6.39
C ASP A 411 -1.45 13.04 5.57
N TYR A 412 -2.14 12.55 4.54
CA TYR A 412 -1.65 11.48 3.69
C TYR A 412 -0.52 11.94 2.77
N GLY A 413 -0.46 13.22 2.38
CA GLY A 413 0.67 13.80 1.67
C GLY A 413 1.95 13.79 2.51
N GLU A 414 1.84 13.87 3.83
CA GLU A 414 2.98 13.60 4.71
C GLU A 414 3.39 12.12 4.69
N LEU A 415 2.44 11.19 4.86
CA LEU A 415 2.71 9.75 4.81
C LEU A 415 3.35 9.32 3.48
N ARG A 416 2.82 9.81 2.36
CA ARG A 416 3.35 9.58 1.02
C ARG A 416 4.82 9.99 0.92
N ARG A 417 5.18 11.20 1.35
CA ARG A 417 6.58 11.67 1.33
C ARG A 417 7.49 10.80 2.21
N ILE A 418 7.00 10.33 3.35
CA ILE A 418 7.73 9.37 4.20
C ILE A 418 7.90 8.03 3.49
N PHE A 419 6.84 7.48 2.88
CA PHE A 419 6.89 6.20 2.16
C PHE A 419 7.81 6.25 0.94
N GLU A 420 7.71 7.30 0.14
CA GLU A 420 8.62 7.57 -0.98
C GLU A 420 10.07 7.64 -0.48
N ARG A 421 10.32 8.31 0.66
CA ARG A 421 11.65 8.40 1.27
C ARG A 421 12.19 7.04 1.75
N ILE A 422 11.36 6.22 2.40
CA ILE A 422 11.73 4.86 2.81
C ILE A 422 12.04 4.01 1.57
N ALA A 423 11.22 4.10 0.53
CA ALA A 423 11.43 3.34 -0.70
C ALA A 423 12.70 3.79 -1.44
N ALA A 424 12.99 5.09 -1.44
CA ALA A 424 14.18 5.68 -2.05
C ALA A 424 15.47 5.19 -1.37
N SER A 425 15.46 4.84 -0.08
CA SER A 425 16.64 4.26 0.59
C SER A 425 17.01 2.86 0.10
N GLY A 426 16.17 2.23 -0.74
CA GLY A 426 16.34 0.84 -1.17
C GLY A 426 15.79 -0.17 -0.17
N SER A 427 15.01 0.28 0.81
CA SER A 427 14.26 -0.60 1.71
C SER A 427 13.07 -1.24 1.02
N GLU A 428 12.71 -2.44 1.46
CA GLU A 428 11.47 -3.13 1.08
C GLU A 428 10.31 -2.61 1.91
N LEU A 429 9.62 -1.59 1.39
CA LEU A 429 8.43 -1.05 2.04
C LEU A 429 7.16 -1.74 1.52
N SER A 430 6.38 -2.28 2.46
CA SER A 430 5.00 -2.73 2.26
C SER A 430 4.05 -1.90 3.11
N VAL A 431 3.08 -1.25 2.48
CA VAL A 431 2.02 -0.48 3.14
C VAL A 431 0.70 -1.23 3.01
N PHE A 432 0.04 -1.52 4.12
CA PHE A 432 -1.33 -2.03 4.15
C PHE A 432 -2.24 -0.93 4.67
N ASP A 433 -3.13 -0.44 3.82
CA ASP A 433 -4.12 0.57 4.13
C ASP A 433 -5.48 -0.09 4.40
N GLY A 434 -5.79 -0.19 5.69
CA GLY A 434 -7.08 -0.68 6.18
C GLY A 434 -8.10 0.44 6.37
N SER A 435 -7.79 1.69 6.00
CA SER A 435 -8.73 2.77 6.22
C SER A 435 -9.98 2.62 5.35
N CYS A 436 -11.13 3.03 5.89
CA CYS A 436 -12.44 2.85 5.25
C CYS A 436 -12.62 3.68 3.97
N THR A 437 -11.68 4.56 3.63
CA THR A 437 -11.55 5.27 2.34
C THR A 437 -10.12 5.11 1.75
N GLY A 438 -9.42 4.03 2.13
CA GLY A 438 -7.98 3.80 2.00
C GLY A 438 -7.38 3.50 0.63
N GLY A 439 -8.05 3.85 -0.48
CA GLY A 439 -7.46 3.68 -1.80
C GLY A 439 -6.18 4.51 -2.04
N GLU A 440 -5.94 5.55 -1.23
CA GLU A 440 -4.85 6.50 -1.44
C GLU A 440 -3.47 5.87 -1.32
N ALA A 441 -3.26 4.88 -0.45
CA ALA A 441 -1.95 4.24 -0.38
C ALA A 441 -1.60 3.48 -1.65
N SER A 442 -2.57 2.78 -2.22
CA SER A 442 -2.39 2.06 -3.48
C SER A 442 -2.20 3.03 -4.64
N LEU A 443 -2.95 4.14 -4.66
CA LEU A 443 -2.82 5.18 -5.68
C LEU A 443 -1.47 5.90 -5.62
N ALA A 444 -1.06 6.34 -4.43
CA ALA A 444 0.22 7.03 -4.21
C ALA A 444 1.42 6.13 -4.51
N ALA A 445 1.27 4.82 -4.32
CA ALA A 445 2.31 3.87 -4.69
C ALA A 445 2.49 3.74 -6.20
N ILE A 446 1.52 4.11 -7.05
CA ILE A 446 1.63 3.93 -8.51
C ILE A 446 2.91 4.58 -9.05
N GLY A 447 3.81 3.77 -9.63
CA GLY A 447 5.09 4.24 -10.16
C GLY A 447 6.24 4.29 -9.15
N GLN A 448 6.00 3.88 -7.90
CA GLN A 448 6.97 3.94 -6.80
C GLN A 448 7.67 2.60 -6.56
N ARG A 449 8.80 2.64 -5.83
CA ARG A 449 9.60 1.46 -5.47
C ARG A 449 9.02 0.65 -4.28
N TYR A 450 7.87 1.04 -3.76
CA TYR A 450 7.21 0.35 -2.65
C TYR A 450 5.88 -0.28 -3.07
N SER A 451 5.49 -1.31 -2.35
CA SER A 451 4.19 -1.95 -2.52
C SER A 451 3.20 -1.34 -1.53
N ALA A 452 2.03 -0.94 -2.03
CA ALA A 452 0.90 -0.63 -1.17
C ALA A 452 -0.30 -1.48 -1.55
N LEU A 453 -1.09 -1.81 -0.53
CA LEU A 453 -2.27 -2.63 -0.61
C LEU A 453 -3.37 -1.90 0.15
N SER A 454 -4.45 -1.56 -0.53
CA SER A 454 -5.66 -1.02 0.11
C SER A 454 -6.75 -2.07 0.13
N THR A 455 -7.53 -2.10 1.18
CA THR A 455 -8.71 -2.97 1.27
C THR A 455 -9.95 -2.40 0.59
N VAL A 456 -9.92 -1.13 0.17
CA VAL A 456 -11.08 -0.42 -0.42
C VAL A 456 -10.68 0.44 -1.63
N ALA A 457 -11.62 0.68 -2.53
CA ALA A 457 -11.47 1.64 -3.63
C ALA A 457 -11.31 3.07 -3.09
N VAL A 458 -10.87 4.02 -3.93
CA VAL A 458 -10.63 5.43 -3.53
C VAL A 458 -11.92 6.16 -3.08
N PHE A 459 -13.11 5.55 -3.17
CA PHE A 459 -14.38 6.17 -2.74
C PHE A 459 -15.42 5.18 -2.17
N SER A 460 -15.02 3.95 -1.82
CA SER A 460 -15.99 2.98 -1.30
C SER A 460 -15.96 3.05 0.24
N PRO A 461 -17.07 3.41 0.92
CA PRO A 461 -17.13 3.35 2.37
C PRO A 461 -17.03 1.88 2.78
N GLY A 462 -15.86 1.47 3.28
CA GLY A 462 -15.68 0.14 3.83
C GLY A 462 -16.65 -0.09 4.99
N ALA A 463 -17.34 -1.24 5.01
CA ALA A 463 -17.98 -1.71 6.23
C ALA A 463 -16.91 -1.75 7.34
N THR A 464 -17.30 -1.39 8.56
CA THR A 464 -16.44 -1.20 9.76
C THR A 464 -15.76 -2.48 10.30
N PHE A 465 -15.50 -3.47 9.43
CA PHE A 465 -14.71 -4.65 9.73
C PHE A 465 -13.51 -4.68 8.76
N THR A 466 -12.35 -4.19 9.22
CA THR A 466 -11.10 -4.28 8.48
C THR A 466 -10.74 -5.76 8.35
N PRO A 467 -10.25 -6.19 7.20
CA PRO A 467 -9.63 -7.50 7.10
C PRO A 467 -8.40 -7.50 8.00
N ASP A 468 -8.33 -8.50 8.88
CA ASP A 468 -7.17 -8.77 9.72
C ASP A 468 -6.09 -9.42 8.83
N PRO A 469 -5.00 -8.69 8.47
CA PRO A 469 -4.00 -9.23 7.58
C PRO A 469 -3.20 -10.37 8.22
N SER A 470 -3.36 -10.64 9.53
CA SER A 470 -2.69 -11.76 10.19
C SER A 470 -3.08 -13.12 9.63
N VAL A 471 -4.34 -13.34 9.24
CA VAL A 471 -4.81 -14.60 8.64
C VAL A 471 -4.07 -14.87 7.33
N LEU A 472 -3.94 -13.80 6.56
CA LEU A 472 -3.28 -13.75 5.27
C LEU A 472 -1.76 -13.94 5.40
N MET A 473 -1.15 -13.28 6.38
CA MET A 473 0.25 -13.47 6.73
C MET A 473 0.49 -14.93 7.14
N ASN A 474 -0.28 -15.49 8.08
CA ASN A 474 -0.10 -16.86 8.61
C ASN A 474 -0.14 -17.96 7.55
N ALA A 475 -0.85 -17.75 6.45
CA ALA A 475 -0.90 -18.70 5.34
C ALA A 475 0.41 -18.78 4.53
N THR A 476 1.36 -17.85 4.71
CA THR A 476 2.57 -17.78 3.86
C THR A 476 3.84 -17.41 4.64
N ALA A 477 5.01 -17.88 4.16
CA ALA A 477 6.24 -17.88 4.97
C ALA A 477 7.05 -16.56 4.99
N ARG A 478 6.81 -15.57 4.10
CA ARG A 478 7.65 -14.33 4.05
C ARG A 478 6.88 -13.05 3.59
N PRO A 479 7.17 -11.85 4.17
CA PRO A 479 6.45 -10.61 3.84
C PRO A 479 7.10 -9.69 2.79
N ALA A 480 8.36 -9.89 2.40
CA ALA A 480 9.08 -9.05 1.42
C ALA A 480 8.36 -8.94 0.05
N SER A 481 7.53 -9.93 -0.22
CA SER A 481 6.85 -10.15 -1.49
C SER A 481 5.34 -9.89 -1.38
N PHE A 482 4.87 -8.99 -0.51
CA PHE A 482 3.42 -8.72 -0.35
C PHE A 482 2.73 -8.35 -1.68
N GLY A 483 3.44 -7.76 -2.65
CA GLY A 483 2.96 -7.61 -4.03
C GLY A 483 2.92 -8.93 -4.83
N LEU A 484 3.98 -9.74 -4.76
CA LEU A 484 4.12 -11.07 -5.42
C LEU A 484 3.24 -12.17 -4.81
N TRP A 485 2.76 -11.94 -3.60
CA TRP A 485 1.92 -12.81 -2.79
C TRP A 485 0.61 -13.20 -3.47
N TRP A 486 0.06 -12.32 -4.32
CA TRP A 486 -1.19 -12.54 -5.04
C TRP A 486 -1.00 -13.33 -6.33
N SER A 487 0.22 -13.41 -6.86
CA SER A 487 0.45 -14.14 -8.10
C SER A 487 0.57 -15.64 -7.96
N ARG A 488 0.93 -16.12 -6.77
CA ARG A 488 1.03 -17.55 -6.44
C ARG A 488 -0.33 -18.14 -6.01
N GLN A 489 -1.04 -18.69 -7.01
CA GLN A 489 -2.09 -19.74 -7.06
C GLN A 489 -3.10 -20.02 -5.91
N LYS A 490 -3.07 -19.43 -4.70
CA LYS A 490 -4.00 -19.83 -3.61
C LYS A 490 -4.48 -18.74 -2.64
N VAL A 491 -4.09 -17.47 -2.80
CA VAL A 491 -4.36 -16.46 -1.75
C VAL A 491 -5.50 -15.49 -2.08
N ALA A 492 -5.92 -15.41 -3.34
CA ALA A 492 -7.13 -14.65 -3.69
C ALA A 492 -8.42 -15.16 -3.02
N SER A 493 -8.33 -16.30 -2.35
CA SER A 493 -9.45 -17.01 -1.76
C SER A 493 -9.41 -17.16 -0.24
N LEU A 494 -8.49 -16.47 0.47
CA LEU A 494 -8.36 -16.62 1.93
C LEU A 494 -9.32 -15.73 2.75
N MET A 495 -10.28 -15.05 2.11
CA MET A 495 -11.43 -14.48 2.82
C MET A 495 -12.41 -15.61 3.16
N THR A 496 -12.35 -16.06 4.42
CA THR A 496 -13.10 -17.20 4.96
C THR A 496 -14.59 -17.16 4.61
N ALA A 497 -15.12 -18.32 4.19
CA ALA A 497 -16.48 -18.60 3.74
C ALA A 497 -17.65 -18.28 4.72
N GLN A 498 -17.40 -17.59 5.84
CA GLN A 498 -18.45 -17.30 6.82
C GLN A 498 -19.23 -16.00 6.58
N VAL A 499 -18.85 -15.14 5.63
CA VAL A 499 -19.66 -13.95 5.31
C VAL A 499 -19.61 -13.60 3.80
N PRO A 500 -20.66 -13.93 3.02
CA PRO A 500 -20.76 -13.57 1.59
C PRO A 500 -20.82 -12.06 1.30
N HIS A 501 -20.95 -11.20 2.31
CA HIS A 501 -21.17 -9.76 2.16
C HIS A 501 -19.90 -8.89 2.24
N ARG A 502 -18.69 -9.48 2.20
CA ARG A 502 -17.42 -8.76 2.43
C ARG A 502 -16.51 -8.60 1.20
N PHE A 503 -17.03 -8.86 0.00
CA PHE A 503 -16.24 -8.88 -1.24
C PHE A 503 -16.08 -7.59 -2.07
N PRO A 504 -16.63 -6.39 -1.74
CA PRO A 504 -16.19 -5.18 -2.45
C PRO A 504 -14.73 -4.83 -2.15
N GLN A 505 -14.12 -5.47 -1.14
CA GLN A 505 -12.73 -5.28 -0.73
C GLN A 505 -11.76 -6.03 -1.65
N LYS A 506 -11.45 -5.44 -2.81
CA LYS A 506 -10.27 -5.80 -3.59
C LYS A 506 -9.03 -5.26 -2.89
N ILE A 507 -7.97 -6.07 -2.84
CA ILE A 507 -6.65 -5.59 -2.49
C ILE A 507 -5.97 -5.04 -3.74
N TYR A 508 -5.74 -3.72 -3.79
CA TYR A 508 -5.15 -3.06 -4.96
C TYR A 508 -3.62 -3.20 -4.97
N ARG A 509 -3.04 -3.44 -6.15
CA ARG A 509 -1.58 -3.56 -6.36
C ARG A 509 -1.05 -2.37 -7.16
N ASN A 510 0.17 -1.95 -6.85
CA ASN A 510 0.96 -1.01 -7.64
C ASN A 510 1.78 -1.77 -8.73
N ASP A 511 1.13 -2.20 -9.81
CA ASP A 511 1.84 -2.78 -10.97
C ASP A 511 1.81 -1.86 -12.21
N GLU A 512 1.46 -0.59 -12.01
CA GLU A 512 1.35 0.46 -13.05
C GLU A 512 0.40 0.12 -14.21
N THR A 513 -0.36 -0.98 -14.14
CA THR A 513 -1.28 -1.34 -15.23
C THR A 513 -2.45 -0.37 -15.28
N GLN A 514 -2.87 -0.04 -16.51
CA GLN A 514 -4.01 0.85 -16.72
C GLN A 514 -5.27 0.31 -16.03
N ILE A 515 -5.48 -1.01 -16.05
CA ILE A 515 -6.65 -1.62 -15.40
C ILE A 515 -6.61 -1.52 -13.88
N ASN A 516 -5.44 -1.68 -13.25
CA ASN A 516 -5.36 -1.53 -11.79
C ASN A 516 -5.50 -0.08 -11.36
N ARG A 517 -4.91 0.86 -12.10
CA ARG A 517 -5.15 2.29 -11.87
C ARG A 517 -6.64 2.61 -11.98
N ALA A 518 -7.29 2.17 -13.06
CA ALA A 518 -8.72 2.40 -13.25
C ALA A 518 -9.58 1.71 -12.18
N SER A 519 -9.15 0.54 -11.67
CA SER A 519 -9.92 -0.24 -10.68
C SER A 519 -10.15 0.48 -9.36
N LEU A 520 -9.23 1.39 -9.00
CA LEU A 520 -9.37 2.25 -7.83
C LEU A 520 -10.58 3.19 -7.92
N PHE A 521 -11.08 3.45 -9.13
CA PHE A 521 -12.11 4.45 -9.42
C PHE A 521 -13.43 3.82 -9.90
N TYR A 522 -13.40 2.86 -10.84
CA TYR A 522 -14.65 2.35 -11.41
C TYR A 522 -15.46 1.46 -10.46
N ARG A 523 -14.87 0.87 -9.42
CA ARG A 523 -15.64 0.10 -8.42
C ARG A 523 -16.60 1.00 -7.65
N SER A 524 -16.14 2.20 -7.31
CA SER A 524 -17.00 3.24 -6.76
C SER A 524 -18.06 3.70 -7.77
N ALA A 525 -17.71 3.78 -9.05
CA ALA A 525 -18.68 4.09 -10.11
C ALA A 525 -19.77 3.01 -10.24
N ILE A 526 -19.40 1.74 -10.14
CA ILE A 526 -20.31 0.59 -10.10
C ILE A 526 -21.27 0.68 -8.91
N ASP A 527 -20.76 1.01 -7.72
CA ASP A 527 -21.60 1.24 -6.53
C ASP A 527 -22.61 2.38 -6.75
N LEU A 528 -22.27 3.41 -7.54
CA LEU A 528 -23.20 4.51 -7.85
C LEU A 528 -24.33 4.09 -8.80
N TYR A 529 -24.11 3.15 -9.72
CA TYR A 529 -25.19 2.63 -10.58
C TYR A 529 -26.18 1.72 -9.82
N GLU A 530 -25.77 1.13 -8.70
CA GLU A 530 -26.62 0.18 -7.96
C GLU A 530 -27.92 0.83 -7.49
N THR A 531 -27.83 2.01 -6.87
CA THR A 531 -29.04 2.69 -6.40
C THR A 531 -28.88 4.20 -6.37
N ILE A 532 -29.78 4.89 -7.09
CA ILE A 532 -30.07 6.31 -6.90
C ILE A 532 -31.24 6.49 -5.93
N ALA A 533 -31.91 5.40 -5.54
CA ALA A 533 -33.17 5.44 -4.81
C ALA A 533 -33.17 4.65 -3.48
N GLY A 534 -32.00 4.32 -2.90
CA GLY A 534 -31.94 3.60 -1.63
C GLY A 534 -32.45 4.42 -0.43
N PRO A 535 -33.00 3.78 0.62
CA PRO A 535 -33.57 4.51 1.76
C PRO A 535 -32.54 5.40 2.45
N TRP A 536 -31.30 4.94 2.54
CA TRP A 536 -30.22 5.74 3.10
C TRP A 536 -29.86 6.94 2.22
N PHE A 537 -29.89 6.79 0.89
CA PHE A 537 -29.55 7.86 -0.04
C PHE A 537 -30.62 8.94 -0.16
N PHE A 538 -31.91 8.58 -0.14
CA PHE A 538 -32.96 9.60 -0.05
C PHE A 538 -32.92 10.35 1.28
N GLU A 539 -32.61 9.65 2.37
CA GLU A 539 -32.44 10.25 3.69
C GLU A 539 -31.24 11.20 3.73
N ASP A 540 -30.09 10.79 3.23
CA ASP A 540 -28.88 11.61 3.17
C ASP A 540 -29.06 12.82 2.24
N GLY A 541 -29.61 12.59 1.04
CA GLY A 541 -29.91 13.65 0.08
C GLY A 541 -31.17 14.45 0.35
N ARG A 542 -31.86 14.18 1.47
CA ARG A 542 -33.04 14.93 1.95
C ARG A 542 -34.14 15.10 0.90
N CYS A 543 -34.35 14.10 0.06
CA CYS A 543 -35.24 14.22 -1.09
C CYS A 543 -36.71 14.05 -0.70
N GLU A 544 -37.57 14.94 -1.20
CA GLU A 544 -38.99 15.03 -0.84
C GLU A 544 -39.80 13.76 -1.17
N LEU A 545 -39.32 12.92 -2.11
CA LEU A 545 -39.98 11.68 -2.48
C LEU A 545 -39.80 10.56 -1.45
N PHE A 546 -38.92 10.72 -0.45
CA PHE A 546 -38.68 9.70 0.58
C PHE A 546 -39.98 9.20 1.21
N LYS A 547 -40.92 10.10 1.53
CA LYS A 547 -42.21 9.75 2.16
C LYS A 547 -43.13 8.87 1.29
N TYR A 548 -42.95 8.91 -0.02
CA TYR A 548 -43.76 8.13 -0.97
C TYR A 548 -43.11 6.78 -1.28
N VAL A 549 -41.78 6.72 -1.33
CA VAL A 549 -41.03 5.48 -1.59
C VAL A 549 -40.87 4.65 -0.31
N TYR A 550 -40.66 5.30 0.85
CA TYR A 550 -40.36 4.68 2.14
C TYR A 550 -41.33 5.11 3.24
N GLY A 551 -42.64 4.99 2.99
CA GLY A 551 -43.70 5.41 3.91
C GLY A 551 -43.54 4.86 5.33
N ASP A 552 -43.17 3.59 5.48
CA ASP A 552 -42.98 2.96 6.79
C ASP A 552 -41.84 3.63 7.59
N LYS A 553 -40.69 3.87 6.95
CA LYS A 553 -39.56 4.55 7.60
C LYS A 553 -39.87 6.01 7.91
N TRP A 554 -40.55 6.68 6.98
CA TRP A 554 -40.99 8.07 7.16
C TRP A 554 -41.89 8.24 8.38
N SER A 555 -42.82 7.28 8.57
CA SER A 555 -43.74 7.30 9.71
C SER A 555 -43.05 7.05 11.06
N ALA A 556 -41.83 6.49 11.06
CA ALA A 556 -41.01 6.33 12.25
C ALA A 556 -40.17 7.58 12.61
N PHE A 557 -40.06 8.56 11.69
CA PHE A 557 -39.37 9.81 11.98
C PHE A 557 -40.25 10.78 12.78
N ASP A 558 -39.62 11.54 13.67
CA ASP A 558 -40.28 12.67 14.31
C ASP A 558 -40.48 13.84 13.32
N HIS A 559 -41.29 14.83 13.73
CA HIS A 559 -41.59 15.98 12.88
C HIS A 559 -40.35 16.81 12.51
N SER A 560 -39.32 16.84 13.37
CA SER A 560 -38.09 17.59 13.10
C SER A 560 -37.34 16.96 11.94
N LYS A 561 -37.11 15.65 12.01
CA LYS A 561 -36.44 14.88 10.97
C LYS A 561 -37.23 14.87 9.66
N GLN A 562 -38.56 14.78 9.73
CA GLN A 562 -39.43 14.89 8.55
C GLN A 562 -39.29 16.26 7.85
N ALA A 563 -39.16 17.35 8.61
CA ALA A 563 -39.01 18.70 8.06
C ALA A 563 -37.68 18.91 7.31
N GLU A 564 -36.69 18.01 7.45
CA GLU A 564 -35.41 18.09 6.74
C GLU A 564 -35.54 17.69 5.26
N PHE A 565 -36.58 16.94 4.87
CA PHE A 565 -36.75 16.38 3.52
C PHE A 565 -37.41 17.38 2.55
N THR A 566 -36.62 18.36 2.12
CA THR A 566 -37.07 19.50 1.30
C THR A 566 -36.44 19.58 -0.08
N VAL A 567 -35.51 18.67 -0.41
CA VAL A 567 -34.77 18.73 -1.67
C VAL A 567 -35.64 18.19 -2.81
N PRO A 568 -35.93 18.99 -3.85
CA PRO A 568 -36.71 18.55 -5.01
C PRO A 568 -36.00 17.41 -5.77
N LEU A 569 -36.77 16.57 -6.47
CA LEU A 569 -36.21 15.42 -7.19
C LEU A 569 -35.06 15.81 -8.15
N GLU A 570 -35.21 16.82 -8.99
CA GLU A 570 -34.16 17.15 -9.96
C GLU A 570 -32.88 17.68 -9.30
N GLN A 571 -32.98 18.40 -8.18
CA GLN A 571 -31.80 18.78 -7.39
C GLN A 571 -31.15 17.56 -6.75
N TYR A 572 -31.96 16.62 -6.23
CA TYR A 572 -31.48 15.35 -5.70
C TYR A 572 -30.75 14.53 -6.77
N LEU A 573 -31.37 14.34 -7.94
CA LEU A 573 -30.78 13.63 -9.07
C LEU A 573 -29.51 14.32 -9.54
N SER A 574 -29.50 15.65 -9.67
CA SER A 574 -28.28 16.41 -10.02
C SER A 574 -27.14 16.15 -9.03
N ASN A 575 -27.42 16.17 -7.72
CA ASN A 575 -26.41 15.93 -6.70
C ASN A 575 -25.91 14.47 -6.71
N ARG A 576 -26.79 13.51 -6.98
CA ARG A 576 -26.45 12.08 -7.00
C ARG A 576 -25.77 11.63 -8.28
N LEU A 577 -26.13 12.22 -9.42
CA LEU A 577 -25.60 11.87 -10.74
C LEU A 577 -24.32 12.63 -11.08
N ALA A 578 -24.01 13.75 -10.41
CA ALA A 578 -22.76 14.47 -10.62
C ALA A 578 -21.51 13.57 -10.42
N PRO A 579 -21.39 12.80 -9.31
CA PRO A 579 -20.33 11.80 -9.14
C PRO A 579 -20.24 10.76 -10.26
N MET A 580 -21.40 10.30 -10.76
CA MET A 580 -21.46 9.31 -11.84
C MET A 580 -20.95 9.89 -13.15
N THR A 581 -21.35 11.13 -13.46
CA THR A 581 -20.91 11.83 -14.66
C THR A 581 -19.39 12.01 -14.66
N ASP A 582 -18.81 12.32 -13.51
CA ASP A 582 -17.37 12.45 -13.32
C ASP A 582 -16.62 11.12 -13.49
N LEU A 583 -17.24 10.00 -13.13
CA LEU A 583 -16.65 8.66 -13.19
C LEU A 583 -16.96 7.87 -14.46
N GLU A 584 -17.94 8.30 -15.26
CA GLU A 584 -18.34 7.66 -16.52
C GLU A 584 -17.16 7.40 -17.46
N PRO A 585 -16.20 8.34 -17.65
CA PRO A 585 -15.02 8.08 -18.47
C PRO A 585 -14.19 6.88 -17.98
N THR A 586 -14.17 6.61 -16.68
CA THR A 586 -13.44 5.47 -16.10
C THR A 586 -14.13 4.14 -16.44
N ILE A 587 -15.46 4.14 -16.50
CA ILE A 587 -16.25 2.96 -16.93
C ILE A 587 -16.07 2.71 -18.42
N ASP A 588 -16.03 3.77 -19.23
CA ASP A 588 -15.72 3.69 -20.65
C ASP A 588 -14.31 3.16 -20.90
N ASP A 589 -13.32 3.59 -20.12
CA ASP A 589 -11.95 3.06 -20.17
C ASP A 589 -11.91 1.57 -19.81
N LEU A 590 -12.63 1.15 -18.76
CA LEU A 590 -12.75 -0.27 -18.42
C LEU A 590 -13.35 -1.07 -19.59
N ARG A 591 -14.43 -0.57 -20.20
CA ARG A 591 -15.05 -1.20 -21.38
C ARG A 591 -14.07 -1.29 -22.55
N ALA A 592 -13.30 -0.23 -22.80
CA ALA A 592 -12.29 -0.22 -23.86
C ALA A 592 -11.25 -1.33 -23.64
N VAL A 593 -10.74 -1.47 -22.41
CA VAL A 593 -9.81 -2.55 -22.05
C VAL A 593 -10.44 -3.93 -22.21
N LEU A 594 -11.68 -4.12 -21.75
CA LEU A 594 -12.39 -5.40 -21.81
C LEU A 594 -12.91 -5.77 -23.21
N THR A 595 -12.91 -4.83 -24.15
CA THR A 595 -13.27 -5.06 -25.55
C THR A 595 -12.06 -5.13 -26.47
N ASP A 596 -10.85 -4.81 -25.99
CA ASP A 596 -9.60 -5.04 -26.71
C ASP A 596 -9.32 -6.56 -26.80
N THR A 597 -9.61 -7.11 -27.98
CA THR A 597 -9.42 -8.54 -28.26
C THR A 597 -7.99 -9.04 -28.03
N SER A 598 -6.97 -8.19 -28.19
CA SER A 598 -5.56 -8.56 -28.02
C SER A 598 -5.17 -8.66 -26.54
N ILE A 599 -5.71 -7.76 -25.71
CA ILE A 599 -5.52 -7.78 -24.25
C ILE A 599 -6.28 -8.96 -23.67
N VAL A 600 -7.55 -9.13 -24.05
CA VAL A 600 -8.41 -10.20 -23.55
C VAL A 600 -7.90 -11.58 -23.94
N ALA A 601 -7.37 -11.77 -25.14
CA ALA A 601 -6.78 -13.05 -25.55
C ALA A 601 -5.58 -13.44 -24.68
N ARG A 602 -4.64 -12.50 -24.46
CA ARG A 602 -3.49 -12.74 -23.56
C ARG A 602 -3.93 -12.99 -22.12
N ALA A 603 -4.91 -12.23 -21.63
CA ALA A 603 -5.48 -12.43 -20.31
C ALA A 603 -6.18 -13.80 -20.17
N ALA A 604 -6.81 -14.30 -21.23
CA ALA A 604 -7.42 -15.62 -21.25
C ALA A 604 -6.37 -16.75 -21.11
N GLU A 605 -5.20 -16.59 -21.73
CA GLU A 605 -4.08 -17.53 -21.60
C GLU A 605 -3.54 -17.54 -20.18
N VAL A 606 -3.27 -16.35 -19.62
CA VAL A 606 -2.88 -16.18 -18.20
C VAL A 606 -3.93 -16.78 -17.28
N TYR A 607 -5.21 -16.54 -17.54
CA TYR A 607 -6.29 -17.10 -16.75
C TYR A 607 -6.29 -18.63 -16.74
N ALA A 608 -6.17 -19.24 -17.93
CA ALA A 608 -6.17 -20.69 -18.07
C ALA A 608 -4.98 -21.35 -17.35
N GLU A 609 -3.83 -20.68 -17.33
CA GLU A 609 -2.62 -21.17 -16.68
C GLU A 609 -2.66 -21.01 -15.15
N PHE A 610 -3.02 -19.82 -14.67
CA PHE A 610 -2.86 -19.46 -13.26
C PHE A 610 -4.12 -19.62 -12.41
N PHE A 611 -5.30 -19.74 -13.03
CA PHE A 611 -6.58 -19.80 -12.34
C PHE A 611 -7.39 -21.07 -12.65
N PRO A 612 -6.77 -22.27 -12.64
CA PRO A 612 -7.43 -23.52 -13.00
C PRO A 612 -8.40 -24.00 -11.92
N SER A 613 -8.78 -23.16 -10.95
CA SER A 613 -9.72 -23.47 -9.87
C SER A 613 -10.44 -22.21 -9.37
N SER A 614 -10.46 -21.12 -10.16
CA SER A 614 -11.06 -19.85 -9.74
C SER A 614 -12.54 -19.96 -9.32
N TRP A 615 -13.28 -20.92 -9.90
CA TRP A 615 -14.64 -21.28 -9.49
C TRP A 615 -14.76 -21.65 -8.01
N GLN A 616 -13.74 -22.26 -7.41
CA GLN A 616 -13.76 -22.59 -5.98
C GLN A 616 -13.90 -21.33 -5.14
N THR A 617 -13.23 -20.26 -5.55
CA THR A 617 -13.39 -18.93 -4.97
C THR A 617 -14.76 -18.34 -5.30
N MET A 618 -15.25 -18.53 -6.54
CA MET A 618 -16.56 -17.99 -6.98
C MET A 618 -17.71 -18.48 -6.14
N PHE A 619 -17.62 -19.73 -5.72
CA PHE A 619 -18.66 -20.40 -4.97
C PHE A 619 -18.35 -20.51 -3.48
N GLY A 620 -17.28 -19.84 -3.02
CA GLY A 620 -16.87 -19.82 -1.61
C GLY A 620 -16.55 -21.20 -1.04
N ASP A 621 -16.19 -22.17 -1.89
CA ASP A 621 -15.87 -23.55 -1.49
C ASP A 621 -14.54 -24.02 -2.10
N LEU A 622 -13.48 -23.82 -1.32
CA LEU A 622 -12.12 -24.26 -1.62
C LEU A 622 -11.93 -25.77 -1.66
N THR A 623 -12.88 -26.53 -1.14
CA THR A 623 -12.83 -27.99 -1.11
C THR A 623 -13.53 -28.62 -2.31
N TRP A 624 -14.20 -27.83 -3.15
CA TRP A 624 -14.96 -28.34 -4.28
C TRP A 624 -14.06 -28.96 -5.36
N ASN A 625 -14.07 -30.29 -5.44
CA ASN A 625 -13.38 -31.05 -6.47
C ASN A 625 -14.28 -31.30 -7.69
N ILE A 626 -14.05 -30.55 -8.77
CA ILE A 626 -14.81 -30.67 -10.03
C ILE A 626 -14.72 -32.06 -10.67
N LYS A 627 -13.66 -32.83 -10.42
CA LYS A 627 -13.52 -34.17 -11.01
C LYS A 627 -14.49 -35.17 -10.39
N THR A 628 -14.76 -35.03 -9.09
CA THR A 628 -15.66 -35.92 -8.35
C THR A 628 -17.08 -35.38 -8.29
N GLU A 629 -17.25 -34.07 -8.45
CA GLU A 629 -18.52 -33.38 -8.38
C GLU A 629 -18.58 -32.30 -9.48
N PRO A 630 -18.78 -32.69 -10.75
CA PRO A 630 -18.68 -31.78 -11.90
C PRO A 630 -19.80 -30.74 -11.95
N VAL A 631 -20.88 -31.01 -11.24
CA VAL A 631 -22.03 -30.12 -11.07
C VAL A 631 -22.38 -30.11 -9.60
N ARG A 632 -22.43 -28.93 -8.99
CA ARG A 632 -23.08 -28.76 -7.70
C ARG A 632 -24.43 -28.15 -7.89
N VAL A 633 -25.29 -28.40 -6.92
CA VAL A 633 -26.55 -27.71 -6.82
C VAL A 633 -26.32 -26.61 -5.81
N SER A 634 -26.53 -25.35 -6.19
CA SER A 634 -26.54 -24.23 -5.24
C SER A 634 -27.54 -24.54 -4.11
N PRO A 635 -27.50 -23.85 -2.95
CA PRO A 635 -28.50 -24.00 -1.89
C PRO A 635 -29.97 -23.86 -2.35
N TRP A 636 -30.20 -23.43 -3.60
CA TRP A 636 -31.50 -23.14 -4.20
C TRP A 636 -31.86 -24.03 -5.41
N GLY A 637 -31.11 -25.10 -5.68
CA GLY A 637 -31.50 -26.05 -6.73
C GLY A 637 -30.85 -25.85 -8.11
N THR A 638 -30.01 -24.81 -8.28
CA THR A 638 -29.41 -24.47 -9.59
C THR A 638 -28.15 -25.27 -9.85
N PRO A 639 -28.03 -25.95 -11.01
CA PRO A 639 -26.78 -26.56 -11.45
C PRO A 639 -25.69 -25.50 -11.66
N ILE A 640 -24.65 -25.56 -10.85
CA ILE A 640 -23.42 -24.80 -10.98
C ILE A 640 -22.41 -25.71 -11.69
N GLU A 641 -22.02 -25.33 -12.90
CA GLU A 641 -21.07 -26.05 -13.74
C GLU A 641 -19.74 -25.28 -13.78
N PRO A 642 -18.71 -25.68 -13.02
CA PRO A 642 -17.48 -24.92 -13.00
C PRO A 642 -16.70 -24.96 -14.32
N GLY A 643 -17.01 -25.93 -15.19
CA GLY A 643 -16.55 -25.98 -16.58
C GLY A 643 -16.83 -24.70 -17.37
N ARG A 644 -17.86 -23.93 -16.99
CA ARG A 644 -18.16 -22.63 -17.60
C ARG A 644 -17.12 -21.56 -17.26
N PHE A 645 -16.35 -21.73 -16.20
CA PHE A 645 -15.31 -20.82 -15.70
C PHE A 645 -13.93 -21.46 -15.78
N THR A 646 -13.71 -22.42 -16.68
CA THR A 646 -12.40 -23.04 -16.88
C THR A 646 -11.82 -22.71 -18.24
N GLY A 647 -10.50 -22.52 -18.29
CA GLY A 647 -9.78 -22.28 -19.54
C GLY A 647 -10.06 -20.92 -20.18
N THR A 648 -9.54 -20.72 -21.38
CA THR A 648 -9.65 -19.47 -22.14
C THR A 648 -11.11 -19.10 -22.45
N ASP A 649 -11.94 -20.06 -22.86
CA ASP A 649 -13.36 -19.85 -23.12
C ASP A 649 -14.14 -19.43 -21.86
N GLY A 650 -13.74 -19.95 -20.69
CA GLY A 650 -14.31 -19.54 -19.41
C GLY A 650 -14.00 -18.08 -19.10
N PHE A 651 -12.78 -17.65 -19.38
CA PHE A 651 -12.40 -16.25 -19.24
C PHE A 651 -13.20 -15.32 -20.16
N HIS A 652 -13.37 -15.67 -21.44
CA HIS A 652 -14.17 -14.87 -22.36
C HIS A 652 -15.63 -14.73 -21.92
N ARG A 653 -16.20 -15.76 -21.28
CA ARG A 653 -17.53 -15.69 -20.68
C ARG A 653 -17.57 -14.74 -19.48
N LEU A 654 -16.57 -14.79 -18.61
CA LEU A 654 -16.43 -13.84 -17.49
C LEU A 654 -16.34 -12.39 -17.98
N VAL A 655 -15.50 -12.11 -18.99
CA VAL A 655 -15.38 -10.75 -19.56
C VAL A 655 -16.72 -10.26 -20.12
N ARG A 656 -17.46 -11.12 -20.83
CA ARG A 656 -18.79 -10.77 -21.35
C ARG A 656 -19.80 -10.54 -20.22
N ALA A 657 -19.76 -11.36 -19.18
CA ALA A 657 -20.64 -11.23 -18.02
C ALA A 657 -20.39 -9.92 -17.27
N VAL A 658 -19.12 -9.52 -17.10
CA VAL A 658 -18.74 -8.20 -16.55
C VAL A 658 -19.32 -7.06 -17.40
N ILE A 659 -19.11 -7.07 -18.72
CA ILE A 659 -19.67 -6.02 -19.61
C ILE A 659 -21.20 -5.96 -19.49
N THR A 660 -21.85 -7.12 -19.53
CA THR A 660 -23.32 -7.24 -19.42
C THR A 660 -23.82 -6.74 -18.06
N GLY A 661 -23.08 -7.00 -16.98
CA GLY A 661 -23.41 -6.51 -15.64
C GLY A 661 -23.36 -4.99 -15.57
N ILE A 662 -22.33 -4.35 -16.15
CA ILE A 662 -22.22 -2.88 -16.23
C ILE A 662 -23.40 -2.31 -17.05
N ASP A 663 -23.71 -2.88 -18.21
CA ASP A 663 -24.85 -2.47 -19.04
C ASP A 663 -26.19 -2.60 -18.30
N SER A 664 -26.36 -3.70 -17.56
CA SER A 664 -27.57 -3.98 -16.79
C SER A 664 -27.75 -2.97 -15.66
N LEU A 665 -26.70 -2.69 -14.89
CA LEU A 665 -26.75 -1.69 -13.82
C LEU A 665 -27.06 -0.29 -14.36
N LYS A 666 -26.44 0.10 -15.49
CA LYS A 666 -26.73 1.38 -16.14
C LYS A 666 -28.19 1.48 -16.58
N THR A 667 -28.72 0.42 -17.19
CA THR A 667 -30.12 0.36 -17.63
C THR A 667 -31.09 0.45 -16.44
N LEU A 668 -30.82 -0.30 -15.37
CA LEU A 668 -31.63 -0.26 -14.13
C LEU A 668 -31.58 1.13 -13.47
N CYS A 669 -30.41 1.77 -13.48
CA CYS A 669 -30.20 3.13 -13.00
C CYS A 669 -31.05 4.14 -13.81
N ASP A 670 -30.95 4.11 -15.14
CA ASP A 670 -31.73 4.97 -16.04
C ASP A 670 -33.24 4.76 -15.85
N GLU A 671 -33.70 3.51 -15.73
CA GLU A 671 -35.10 3.21 -15.48
C GLU A 671 -35.57 3.74 -14.12
N GLN A 672 -34.75 3.59 -13.07
CA GLN A 672 -35.04 4.14 -11.76
C GLN A 672 -35.20 5.66 -11.81
N ILE A 673 -34.36 6.39 -12.57
CA ILE A 673 -34.51 7.84 -12.79
C ILE A 673 -35.87 8.15 -13.43
N GLN A 674 -36.25 7.39 -14.47
CA GLN A 674 -37.51 7.61 -15.16
C GLN A 674 -38.71 7.36 -14.25
N LEU A 675 -38.69 6.28 -13.46
CA LEU A 675 -39.76 5.99 -12.49
C LEU A 675 -39.85 7.05 -11.39
N LEU A 676 -38.71 7.58 -10.93
CA LEU A 676 -38.68 8.68 -9.98
C LEU A 676 -39.30 9.95 -10.56
N ARG A 677 -38.96 10.32 -11.79
CA ARG A 677 -39.57 11.46 -12.48
C ARG A 677 -41.07 11.27 -12.68
N GLN A 678 -41.51 10.07 -13.03
CA GLN A 678 -42.94 9.75 -13.10
C GLN A 678 -43.63 9.85 -11.75
N LEU A 679 -42.96 9.42 -10.67
CA LEU A 679 -43.48 9.52 -9.31
C LEU A 679 -43.62 11.00 -8.91
N ASP A 680 -42.58 11.80 -9.15
CA ASP A 680 -42.56 13.25 -8.90
C ASP A 680 -43.70 13.96 -9.64
N VAL A 681 -43.81 13.75 -10.96
CA VAL A 681 -44.89 14.29 -11.79
C VAL A 681 -46.28 13.83 -11.33
N ARG A 682 -46.42 12.80 -10.49
CA ARG A 682 -47.73 12.41 -9.93
C ARG A 682 -48.01 12.97 -8.55
N VAL A 683 -46.98 13.18 -7.74
CA VAL A 683 -47.14 13.70 -6.37
C VAL A 683 -47.04 15.22 -6.31
N THR A 684 -46.42 15.84 -7.31
CA THR A 684 -46.20 17.29 -7.42
C THR A 684 -47.38 18.09 -8.02
N PRO A 685 -48.25 17.55 -8.93
CA PRO A 685 -49.44 18.26 -9.38
C PRO A 685 -50.61 18.05 -8.40
N SER A 686 -50.55 18.80 -7.30
CA SER A 686 -51.71 19.16 -6.49
C SER A 686 -51.57 20.55 -5.83
N ILE A 687 -50.50 21.31 -6.12
CA ILE A 687 -50.31 22.66 -5.58
C ILE A 687 -50.75 23.76 -6.58
N ILE A 688 -51.01 23.43 -7.85
CA ILE A 688 -51.53 24.39 -8.84
C ILE A 688 -53.04 24.20 -9.04
N HIS A 689 -53.81 24.57 -8.02
CA HIS A 689 -55.18 25.11 -8.00
C HIS A 689 -55.89 24.70 -6.70
N THR A 690 -55.56 25.38 -5.61
CA THR A 690 -56.57 25.66 -4.59
C THR A 690 -57.64 26.57 -5.21
N GLN A 691 -58.56 25.99 -5.99
CA GLN A 691 -59.92 26.50 -5.96
C GLN A 691 -60.46 26.14 -4.58
N THR A 692 -60.71 27.17 -3.78
CA THR A 692 -61.44 27.11 -2.52
C THR A 692 -62.80 26.47 -2.76
N VAL A 693 -62.89 25.15 -2.57
CA VAL A 693 -64.18 24.48 -2.39
C VAL A 693 -64.59 24.72 -0.93
N PRO A 694 -65.75 25.35 -0.66
CA PRO A 694 -66.24 25.53 0.70
C PRO A 694 -66.52 24.16 1.31
N ILE A 695 -65.91 23.88 2.46
CA ILE A 695 -66.23 22.69 3.25
C ILE A 695 -67.59 22.92 3.90
N SER A 696 -68.62 22.23 3.41
CA SER A 696 -69.94 22.18 4.03
C SER A 696 -70.40 20.73 4.24
N ASP A 697 -69.58 19.91 4.92
CA ASP A 697 -70.08 18.80 5.76
C ASP A 697 -68.93 18.20 6.62
N PRO A 698 -68.94 18.35 7.95
CA PRO A 698 -67.92 17.77 8.83
C PRO A 698 -68.12 16.27 9.17
N ASN A 699 -69.16 15.58 8.66
CA ASN A 699 -69.51 14.24 9.13
C ASN A 699 -69.25 13.07 8.17
N THR A 700 -68.67 13.28 6.99
CA THR A 700 -68.27 12.17 6.11
C THR A 700 -66.78 12.22 5.77
N THR A 701 -66.08 11.14 6.14
CA THR A 701 -64.74 10.68 5.69
C THR A 701 -63.57 10.74 6.69
N ARG A 702 -63.70 9.97 7.79
CA ARG A 702 -62.53 9.38 8.48
C ARG A 702 -62.42 7.86 8.30
N ALA A 703 -63.55 7.18 8.10
CA ALA A 703 -63.57 5.73 7.85
C ALA A 703 -63.13 5.36 6.42
N ALA A 704 -63.42 6.19 5.41
CA ALA A 704 -63.06 5.91 4.01
C ALA A 704 -61.55 6.07 3.72
N SER A 705 -60.85 6.96 4.43
CA SER A 705 -59.38 7.12 4.25
C SER A 705 -58.58 6.05 5.00
N VAL A 706 -59.13 5.51 6.11
CA VAL A 706 -58.48 4.45 6.89
C VAL A 706 -58.73 3.07 6.24
N LEU A 707 -59.93 2.82 5.69
CA LEU A 707 -60.19 1.61 4.91
C LEU A 707 -59.39 1.59 3.60
N SER A 708 -59.23 2.73 2.92
CA SER A 708 -58.35 2.79 1.75
C SER A 708 -56.87 2.59 2.10
N GLN A 709 -56.43 2.98 3.31
CA GLN A 709 -55.07 2.72 3.84
C GLN A 709 -54.84 1.25 4.31
N ILE A 710 -55.88 0.55 4.77
CA ILE A 710 -55.79 -0.86 5.18
C ILE A 710 -55.84 -1.80 3.97
N GLU A 711 -56.67 -1.52 2.96
CA GLU A 711 -56.64 -2.24 1.68
C GLU A 711 -55.38 -1.90 0.86
N PHE A 712 -54.84 -0.69 1.04
CA PHE A 712 -53.53 -0.24 0.53
C PHE A 712 -52.36 -1.09 1.02
N SER A 713 -52.42 -1.58 2.26
CA SER A 713 -51.34 -2.41 2.83
C SER A 713 -51.38 -3.85 2.30
N ARG A 714 -52.57 -4.42 2.06
CA ARG A 714 -52.71 -5.83 1.65
C ARG A 714 -52.32 -6.12 0.20
N ALA A 715 -52.62 -5.23 -0.74
CA ALA A 715 -52.24 -5.42 -2.15
C ALA A 715 -50.73 -5.19 -2.36
N ALA A 716 -50.16 -4.18 -1.69
CA ALA A 716 -48.72 -3.95 -1.68
C ALA A 716 -47.98 -5.07 -0.93
N GLU A 717 -48.53 -5.59 0.17
CA GLU A 717 -48.01 -6.82 0.80
C GLU A 717 -48.13 -8.03 -0.12
N PHE A 718 -49.17 -8.16 -0.95
CA PHE A 718 -49.30 -9.31 -1.85
C PHE A 718 -48.26 -9.28 -2.97
N GLU A 719 -48.09 -8.14 -3.67
CA GLU A 719 -47.04 -7.95 -4.68
C GLU A 719 -45.64 -8.04 -4.05
N MET A 720 -45.44 -7.44 -2.87
CA MET A 720 -44.18 -7.53 -2.13
C MET A 720 -43.91 -8.93 -1.60
N GLN A 721 -44.91 -9.71 -1.21
CA GLN A 721 -44.76 -11.12 -0.82
C GLN A 721 -44.60 -12.01 -2.04
N HIS A 722 -45.15 -11.64 -3.20
CA HIS A 722 -44.91 -12.32 -4.48
C HIS A 722 -43.47 -12.09 -4.94
N ILE A 723 -42.99 -10.84 -4.94
CA ILE A 723 -41.60 -10.47 -5.21
C ILE A 723 -40.67 -11.08 -4.14
N LYS A 724 -41.00 -10.98 -2.84
CA LYS A 724 -40.22 -11.65 -1.77
C LYS A 724 -40.29 -13.18 -1.90
N SER A 725 -41.36 -13.77 -2.43
CA SER A 725 -41.48 -15.21 -2.69
C SER A 725 -40.61 -15.62 -3.87
N ILE A 726 -40.60 -14.82 -4.93
CA ILE A 726 -39.72 -14.97 -6.09
C ILE A 726 -38.25 -14.82 -5.64
N LEU A 727 -37.93 -13.78 -4.87
CA LEU A 727 -36.59 -13.51 -4.33
C LEU A 727 -36.15 -14.52 -3.26
N ARG A 728 -37.06 -15.02 -2.40
CA ARG A 728 -36.80 -16.11 -1.44
C ARG A 728 -36.60 -17.46 -2.12
N GLY A 729 -37.08 -17.61 -3.36
CA GLY A 729 -36.86 -18.78 -4.21
C GLY A 729 -35.74 -18.60 -5.24
N MET A 730 -35.15 -17.41 -5.35
CA MET A 730 -34.11 -17.11 -6.34
C MET A 730 -32.72 -17.50 -5.82
N PRO A 731 -31.89 -18.15 -6.65
CA PRO A 731 -30.51 -18.44 -6.31
C PRO A 731 -29.70 -17.15 -6.13
N ARG A 732 -28.76 -17.14 -5.18
CA ARG A 732 -27.77 -16.07 -5.05
C ARG A 732 -26.65 -16.13 -6.10
N ASP A 733 -26.65 -17.14 -6.98
CA ASP A 733 -25.61 -17.39 -7.99
C ASP A 733 -26.31 -17.54 -9.36
N LEU A 734 -26.34 -16.50 -10.19
CA LEU A 734 -27.28 -16.41 -11.31
C LEU A 734 -26.64 -16.08 -12.67
N ALA A 735 -25.41 -15.57 -12.76
CA ALA A 735 -24.80 -15.24 -14.04
C ALA A 735 -24.83 -16.41 -15.05
N GLY A 736 -25.58 -16.22 -16.16
CA GLY A 736 -25.65 -17.17 -17.28
C GLY A 736 -26.58 -18.37 -17.11
N THR A 737 -27.46 -18.37 -16.11
CA THR A 737 -28.49 -19.40 -15.95
C THR A 737 -29.79 -19.00 -16.67
N PRO A 738 -30.60 -19.96 -17.17
CA PRO A 738 -31.92 -19.67 -17.71
C PRO A 738 -32.84 -18.93 -16.72
N ASP A 739 -32.58 -19.02 -15.41
CA ASP A 739 -33.35 -18.33 -14.37
C ASP A 739 -32.94 -16.85 -14.21
N TYR A 740 -31.69 -16.47 -14.53
CA TYR A 740 -31.27 -15.06 -14.63
C TYR A 740 -31.82 -14.42 -15.88
N THR A 741 -31.77 -15.13 -17.02
CA THR A 741 -32.45 -14.69 -18.23
C THR A 741 -33.94 -14.58 -17.98
N ARG A 742 -34.58 -15.50 -17.24
CA ARG A 742 -35.98 -15.34 -16.82
C ARG A 742 -36.21 -14.23 -15.79
N LEU A 743 -35.27 -13.89 -14.91
CA LEU A 743 -35.38 -12.73 -14.04
C LEU A 743 -35.29 -11.44 -14.86
N VAL A 744 -34.33 -11.34 -15.77
CA VAL A 744 -34.15 -10.20 -16.68
C VAL A 744 -35.33 -10.11 -17.65
N ASP A 745 -35.87 -11.23 -18.12
CA ASP A 745 -37.06 -11.30 -18.98
C ASP A 745 -38.34 -11.03 -18.18
N ALA A 746 -38.45 -11.46 -16.91
CA ALA A 746 -39.61 -11.19 -16.06
C ALA A 746 -39.59 -9.74 -15.53
N LEU A 747 -38.40 -9.19 -15.23
CA LEU A 747 -38.19 -7.76 -15.05
C LEU A 747 -38.51 -7.05 -16.35
N GLY A 748 -38.03 -7.55 -17.49
CA GLY A 748 -38.33 -7.09 -18.84
C GLY A 748 -39.83 -7.10 -19.16
N GLU A 749 -40.59 -8.10 -18.70
CA GLU A 749 -42.04 -8.21 -18.82
C GLU A 749 -42.77 -7.25 -17.85
N LEU A 750 -42.23 -7.06 -16.64
CA LEU A 750 -42.66 -5.99 -15.74
C LEU A 750 -42.44 -4.60 -16.39
N VAL A 751 -41.32 -4.44 -17.10
CA VAL A 751 -40.88 -3.22 -17.80
C VAL A 751 -41.67 -3.01 -19.10
N SER A 752 -42.06 -4.09 -19.80
CA SER A 752 -42.70 -4.05 -21.12
C SER A 752 -44.22 -3.94 -21.08
N THR A 753 -44.86 -3.90 -19.91
CA THR A 753 -46.28 -3.52 -19.83
C THR A 753 -46.43 -2.07 -20.28
N GLU A 754 -46.71 -1.88 -21.57
CA GLU A 754 -47.01 -0.60 -22.19
C GLU A 754 -48.03 0.21 -21.37
N HIS A 755 -47.63 1.41 -21.00
CA HIS A 755 -48.46 2.62 -20.85
C HIS A 755 -49.84 2.48 -20.17
N VAL A 756 -50.00 1.57 -19.21
CA VAL A 756 -51.10 1.68 -18.24
C VAL A 756 -50.70 2.72 -17.21
N SER A 757 -51.59 3.67 -16.91
CA SER A 757 -51.35 4.65 -15.84
C SER A 757 -51.22 3.93 -14.50
N LEU A 758 -50.00 3.57 -14.12
CA LEU A 758 -49.70 2.99 -12.82
C LEU A 758 -50.21 3.90 -11.68
N GLY A 759 -50.42 3.38 -10.48
CA GLY A 759 -50.62 4.22 -9.30
C GLY A 759 -49.29 4.76 -8.75
N THR A 760 -49.33 5.73 -7.82
CA THR A 760 -48.16 6.16 -7.03
C THR A 760 -47.50 4.99 -6.29
N LYS A 761 -48.31 4.04 -5.80
CA LYS A 761 -47.83 2.83 -5.12
C LYS A 761 -47.10 1.87 -6.05
N ASP A 762 -47.62 1.65 -7.25
CA ASP A 762 -47.02 0.73 -8.20
C ASP A 762 -45.66 1.27 -8.68
N LEU A 763 -45.54 2.60 -8.82
CA LEU A 763 -44.24 3.24 -9.08
C LEU A 763 -43.25 3.04 -7.92
N ALA A 764 -43.67 3.29 -6.67
CA ALA A 764 -42.83 3.09 -5.50
C ALA A 764 -42.39 1.61 -5.35
N ALA A 765 -43.31 0.67 -5.60
CA ALA A 765 -43.01 -0.76 -5.58
C ALA A 765 -42.02 -1.15 -6.69
N ARG A 766 -42.15 -0.60 -7.91
CA ARG A 766 -41.19 -0.82 -9.00
C ARG A 766 -39.81 -0.24 -8.70
N ILE A 767 -39.74 0.98 -8.17
CA ILE A 767 -38.47 1.59 -7.73
C ILE A 767 -37.77 0.69 -6.71
N TYR A 768 -38.51 0.16 -5.74
CA TYR A 768 -38.00 -0.76 -4.73
C TYR A 768 -37.58 -2.12 -5.32
N ALA A 769 -38.36 -2.65 -6.28
CA ALA A 769 -38.02 -3.90 -6.97
C ALA A 769 -36.73 -3.78 -7.78
N ILE A 770 -36.54 -2.67 -8.52
CA ILE A 770 -35.28 -2.38 -9.24
C ILE A 770 -34.11 -2.31 -8.27
N GLN A 771 -34.27 -1.63 -7.13
CA GLN A 771 -33.23 -1.56 -6.11
C GLN A 771 -32.86 -2.95 -5.56
N ILE A 772 -33.84 -3.83 -5.34
CA ILE A 772 -33.53 -5.19 -4.88
C ILE A 772 -32.87 -6.01 -5.99
N ALA A 773 -33.26 -5.81 -7.25
CA ALA A 773 -32.70 -6.50 -8.40
C ALA A 773 -31.26 -6.06 -8.72
N SER A 774 -30.88 -4.81 -8.44
CA SER A 774 -29.52 -4.32 -8.70
C SER A 774 -28.47 -4.89 -7.75
N ILE A 775 -28.83 -5.23 -6.50
CA ILE A 775 -27.93 -5.81 -5.50
C ILE A 775 -27.23 -7.09 -6.02
N PRO A 776 -27.94 -8.16 -6.44
CA PRO A 776 -27.28 -9.37 -6.91
C PRO A 776 -26.50 -9.15 -8.21
N VAL A 777 -26.94 -8.24 -9.09
CA VAL A 777 -26.21 -7.89 -10.32
C VAL A 777 -24.86 -7.25 -9.97
N LYS A 778 -24.86 -6.30 -9.02
CA LYS A 778 -23.65 -5.64 -8.53
C LYS A 778 -22.70 -6.65 -7.88
N ASP A 779 -23.21 -7.49 -6.98
CA ASP A 779 -22.38 -8.45 -6.25
C ASP A 779 -21.70 -9.43 -7.21
N HIS A 780 -22.41 -9.93 -8.23
CA HIS A 780 -21.82 -10.78 -9.28
C HIS A 780 -20.81 -10.02 -10.15
N LEU A 781 -21.17 -8.81 -10.57
CA LEU A 781 -20.28 -7.97 -11.36
C LEU A 781 -18.94 -7.73 -10.65
N LEU A 782 -18.96 -7.25 -9.40
CA LEU A 782 -17.75 -6.96 -8.64
C LEU A 782 -16.91 -8.23 -8.41
N TYR A 783 -17.58 -9.37 -8.25
CA TYR A 783 -16.92 -10.64 -8.10
C TYR A 783 -16.19 -11.06 -9.39
N GLU A 784 -16.89 -11.14 -10.52
CA GLU A 784 -16.31 -11.52 -11.82
C GLU A 784 -15.23 -10.54 -12.27
N LEU A 785 -15.47 -9.24 -12.02
CA LEU A 785 -14.53 -8.17 -12.32
C LEU A 785 -13.21 -8.33 -11.58
N THR A 786 -13.22 -8.80 -10.33
CA THR A 786 -11.99 -9.08 -9.57
C THR A 786 -11.09 -10.11 -10.27
N ILE A 787 -11.69 -11.17 -10.81
CA ILE A 787 -10.96 -12.22 -11.54
C ILE A 787 -10.45 -11.68 -12.88
N VAL A 788 -11.30 -10.97 -13.61
CA VAL A 788 -10.98 -10.40 -14.92
C VAL A 788 -9.85 -9.38 -14.80
N GLU A 789 -9.93 -8.49 -13.82
CA GLU A 789 -8.90 -7.49 -13.51
C GLU A 789 -7.52 -8.10 -13.28
N GLU A 790 -7.44 -9.15 -12.46
CA GLU A 790 -6.17 -9.79 -12.12
C GLU A 790 -5.52 -10.44 -13.36
N ALA A 791 -6.30 -11.15 -14.17
CA ALA A 791 -5.80 -11.76 -15.39
C ALA A 791 -5.37 -10.71 -16.43
N VAL A 792 -6.14 -9.63 -16.58
CA VAL A 792 -5.79 -8.53 -17.49
C VAL A 792 -4.59 -7.74 -17.00
N SER A 793 -4.49 -7.49 -15.69
CA SER A 793 -3.32 -6.83 -15.11
C SER A 793 -2.06 -7.63 -15.43
N ARG A 794 -2.02 -8.93 -15.13
CA ARG A 794 -0.87 -9.78 -15.46
C ARG A 794 -0.55 -9.81 -16.96
N ALA A 795 -1.57 -9.86 -17.82
CA ALA A 795 -1.36 -9.86 -19.27
C ALA A 795 -0.84 -8.53 -19.84
N THR A 796 -1.00 -7.43 -19.11
CA THR A 796 -0.59 -6.07 -19.52
C THR A 796 0.60 -5.52 -18.74
N SER A 797 0.95 -6.16 -17.62
CA SER A 797 2.12 -5.83 -16.82
C SER A 797 3.37 -5.92 -17.68
N ARG A 798 4.14 -4.83 -17.69
CA ARG A 798 5.50 -4.80 -18.25
C ARG A 798 6.54 -5.29 -17.24
N GLN A 799 6.14 -5.44 -15.98
CA GLN A 799 6.97 -6.08 -14.98
C GLN A 799 6.84 -7.59 -15.22
N THR A 800 7.90 -8.20 -15.76
CA THR A 800 8.08 -9.65 -15.67
C THR A 800 8.06 -9.99 -14.19
N GLU A 801 6.99 -10.63 -13.71
CA GLU A 801 6.95 -11.01 -12.30
C GLU A 801 8.09 -12.01 -12.05
N PRO A 802 8.76 -11.97 -10.89
CA PRO A 802 9.72 -12.99 -10.42
C PRO A 802 9.21 -14.45 -10.37
N GLY A 803 8.06 -14.76 -10.98
CA GLY A 803 7.53 -16.10 -11.23
C GLY A 803 7.19 -16.41 -12.70
N ASP A 804 7.20 -15.43 -13.62
CA ASP A 804 6.86 -15.65 -15.03
C ASP A 804 7.99 -16.33 -15.83
N LEU A 805 9.20 -16.40 -15.26
CA LEU A 805 10.38 -17.00 -15.88
C LEU A 805 10.53 -18.51 -15.65
N VAL A 806 9.54 -19.21 -15.09
CA VAL A 806 9.65 -20.68 -14.88
C VAL A 806 9.44 -21.48 -16.16
N ARG A 807 9.01 -20.88 -17.29
CA ARG A 807 9.03 -21.55 -18.61
C ARG A 807 9.23 -20.58 -19.78
N PHE A 808 10.47 -20.39 -20.18
CA PHE A 808 10.84 -20.28 -21.60
C PHE A 808 12.18 -20.97 -21.84
#